data_AF-A0A416TD87-F1
#
_entry.id   AF-A0A416TD87-F1
#
_cell.length_a   1.000
_cell.length_b   1.000
_cell.length_c   1.000
_cell.angle_alpha   90.00
_cell.angle_beta   90.00
_cell.angle_gamma   90.00
#
_symmetry.space_group_name_H-M   'P 1'
#
loop_
_entity.id
_entity.type
_entity.pdbx_description
1 polymer ?
#
loop_
_entity_poly.entity_id
_entity_poly.type
_entity_poly.pdbx_seq_one_letter_code
_entity_poly.pdbx_strand_id
1 'polypeptide(L)'
;MKTWNKYLILLAGGLLGLSSCSDFLDLKPEDKVTPEDFLWTESDLASYAVKHYEFTTHDGYNIGAWKEDNHTDNQVTASFDNRWVPGEWKVKESYSKREDDPWNFDAIRELNYFLEIVIPRYKEGTITGVDANVRQYIGEIYFQRAWKYFSKLQTFGDFPIVKTTLPDEKEPLVEASKRQPRNEVAKFILSDLDEAISYLSNTPPGGKNRITRNAALLVKSRVALFEASWLTYHKGTDRVPGGSGWPGKDFSGNLDSDIAYFLEECKKAASELADQGLLAENIAGERKMGNPYFAQFTLEDMEGCPEILFWKKYNNTDFDIFHFATSYLPSGGNSGFTRQYVETFLMSNGLPIYASGSGYKGDTSVDNVREGRESRLDLFMMKPKEVLDTKVGLTWGSKETGAPGILNLAESRAVTGYGLRKGLSDNYYTGGQTSIEGCPIFRAAEAYLNYVEASCIENNGTSIDSKAQAYWNVIRERAKLPDYKVTLDATDLSKESDWGVYSAGQQVSKLLYCIRRERRCELVEEGFRMMDLKRWRALDQVKNYQVEGVNLWESDLKDAYKDADTGKNLLIPQGQENPNVSSYAESGKYLRPYQIVKTNNIIFNGYNWCDAHYLSPIALTHFRITATNPDDLSTSVIYQNPGWPLTPSGAK
;
A
#
# COMPACT_ATOMS: atom_id res chain seq x y z
N MET A 1 -39.94 16.72 81.74
CA MET A 1 -39.71 18.07 81.18
C MET A 1 -38.22 18.26 80.99
N LYS A 2 -37.73 17.92 79.79
CA LYS A 2 -37.35 18.86 78.71
C LYS A 2 -35.92 19.40 78.88
N THR A 3 -34.99 18.57 78.44
CA THR A 3 -33.63 18.90 78.00
C THR A 3 -33.70 19.84 76.79
N TRP A 4 -33.59 21.15 77.01
CA TRP A 4 -33.44 22.13 75.94
C TRP A 4 -32.53 23.26 76.41
N ASN A 5 -31.22 23.01 76.40
CA ASN A 5 -30.20 24.05 76.63
C ASN A 5 -28.90 23.74 75.88
N LYS A 6 -29.01 23.24 74.63
CA LYS A 6 -27.85 22.93 73.77
C LYS A 6 -27.93 23.48 72.33
N TYR A 7 -28.89 24.35 72.00
CA TYR A 7 -29.09 24.83 70.62
C TYR A 7 -29.15 26.36 70.46
N LEU A 8 -28.36 27.10 71.25
CA LEU A 8 -28.29 28.57 71.13
C LEU A 8 -26.86 29.14 71.10
N ILE A 9 -25.86 28.29 70.86
CA ILE A 9 -24.48 28.67 70.51
C ILE A 9 -24.06 27.88 69.25
N LEU A 10 -24.96 27.85 68.26
CA LEU A 10 -24.71 27.25 66.93
C LEU A 10 -25.25 28.13 65.80
N LEU A 11 -25.64 29.38 66.09
CA LEU A 11 -26.25 30.30 65.12
C LEU A 11 -25.69 31.72 65.15
N ALA A 12 -24.52 31.93 65.77
CA ALA A 12 -23.78 33.19 65.77
C ALA A 12 -22.27 32.98 65.49
N GLY A 13 -21.95 31.96 64.70
CA GLY A 13 -20.62 31.69 64.13
C GLY A 13 -20.63 31.62 62.60
N GLY A 14 -21.71 32.06 61.96
CA GLY A 14 -21.74 32.31 60.53
C GLY A 14 -21.40 33.77 60.29
N LEU A 15 -20.16 34.07 59.84
CA LEU A 15 -19.86 35.13 58.85
C LEU A 15 -18.37 35.47 58.63
N LEU A 16 -17.39 34.73 59.16
CA LEU A 16 -15.98 35.07 58.89
C LEU A 16 -15.14 33.79 58.70
N GLY A 17 -14.89 33.43 57.44
CA GLY A 17 -13.99 32.32 57.11
C GLY A 17 -14.22 31.62 55.78
N LEU A 18 -14.74 32.29 54.74
CA LEU A 18 -14.60 31.80 53.35
C LEU A 18 -13.39 32.48 52.72
N SER A 19 -12.19 32.13 53.19
CA SER A 19 -11.01 32.17 52.31
C SER A 19 -11.14 30.96 51.39
N SER A 20 -11.69 31.23 50.21
CA SER A 20 -11.66 30.35 49.05
C SER A 20 -10.22 29.85 48.83
N CYS A 21 -9.92 28.62 49.25
CA CYS A 21 -8.87 27.86 48.59
C CYS A 21 -9.42 27.44 47.22
N SER A 22 -9.32 28.33 46.24
CA SER A 22 -9.55 28.02 44.82
C SER A 22 -8.48 27.07 44.27
N ASP A 23 -7.29 27.03 44.87
CA ASP A 23 -6.12 26.35 44.29
C ASP A 23 -6.12 24.82 44.45
N PHE A 24 -7.05 24.23 45.22
CA PHE A 24 -7.17 22.77 45.38
C PHE A 24 -8.16 22.13 44.39
N LEU A 25 -9.00 22.94 43.73
CA LEU A 25 -9.93 22.49 42.68
C LEU A 25 -9.37 22.68 41.26
N ASP A 26 -8.23 23.37 41.13
CA ASP A 26 -7.48 23.54 39.88
C ASP A 26 -6.22 22.65 39.84
N LEU A 27 -6.35 21.38 40.25
CA LEU A 27 -5.32 20.38 39.97
C LEU A 27 -5.44 19.96 38.50
N LYS A 28 -4.64 20.59 37.63
CA LYS A 28 -4.36 20.09 36.28
C LYS A 28 -3.86 18.64 36.41
N PRO A 29 -4.35 17.68 35.59
CA PRO A 29 -3.81 16.33 35.60
C PRO A 29 -2.31 16.37 35.30
N GLU A 30 -1.46 15.89 36.22
CA GLU A 30 0.00 15.84 36.03
C GLU A 30 0.42 14.98 34.82
N ASP A 31 -0.50 14.21 34.24
CA ASP A 31 -0.32 13.32 33.09
C ASP A 31 -0.81 13.88 31.74
N LYS A 32 -1.38 15.10 31.71
CA LYS A 32 -1.80 15.77 30.47
C LYS A 32 -1.03 17.06 30.29
N VAL A 33 -0.16 17.11 29.29
CA VAL A 33 0.50 18.34 28.87
C VAL A 33 -0.57 19.37 28.50
N THR A 34 -0.71 20.44 29.28
CA THR A 34 -1.70 21.49 28.97
C THR A 34 -1.29 22.29 27.72
N PRO A 35 -2.24 22.74 26.88
CA PRO A 35 -1.98 23.54 25.68
C PRO A 35 -1.09 24.78 25.90
N GLU A 36 -1.17 25.35 27.10
CA GLU A 36 -0.35 26.50 27.49
C GLU A 36 1.15 26.17 27.61
N ASP A 37 1.54 24.90 27.77
CA ASP A 37 2.91 24.49 28.13
C ASP A 37 3.61 23.64 27.05
N PHE A 38 2.97 23.41 25.89
CA PHE A 38 3.53 22.59 24.79
C PHE A 38 3.49 23.30 23.44
N LEU A 39 4.27 22.79 22.48
CA LEU A 39 4.41 23.33 21.13
C LEU A 39 5.00 24.76 21.11
N TRP A 40 5.95 25.02 22.01
CA TRP A 40 6.66 26.31 22.10
C TRP A 40 8.09 26.21 21.60
N THR A 41 8.66 25.01 21.59
CA THR A 41 10.04 24.77 21.19
C THR A 41 10.15 23.83 20.00
N GLU A 42 11.26 23.92 19.27
CA GLU A 42 11.62 22.96 18.22
C GLU A 42 11.52 21.49 18.69
N SER A 43 11.92 21.18 19.93
CA SER A 43 11.86 19.82 20.48
C SER A 43 10.44 19.32 20.67
N ASP A 44 9.51 20.20 21.08
CA ASP A 44 8.09 19.87 21.21
C ASP A 44 7.51 19.51 19.84
N LEU A 45 7.82 20.33 18.83
CA LEU A 45 7.38 20.14 17.46
C LEU A 45 7.93 18.84 16.87
N ALA A 46 9.22 18.57 17.08
CA ALA A 46 9.88 17.34 16.64
C ALA A 46 9.21 16.08 17.22
N SER A 47 8.89 16.11 18.51
CA SER A 47 8.25 15.00 19.23
C SER A 47 6.82 14.78 18.75
N TYR A 48 6.07 15.87 18.52
CA TYR A 48 4.71 15.80 17.97
C TYR A 48 4.71 15.19 16.56
N ALA A 49 5.61 15.65 15.69
CA ALA A 49 5.70 15.19 14.32
C ALA A 49 6.00 13.69 14.22
N VAL A 50 6.87 13.15 15.06
CA VAL A 50 7.25 11.71 15.02
C VAL A 50 6.08 10.78 15.38
N LYS A 51 5.14 11.21 16.22
CA LYS A 51 3.99 10.38 16.66
C LYS A 51 3.21 9.77 15.50
N HIS A 52 3.09 10.49 14.38
CA HIS A 52 2.25 10.11 13.25
C HIS A 52 3.03 9.54 12.05
N TYR A 53 4.28 9.10 12.26
CA TYR A 53 5.09 8.38 11.26
C TYR A 53 4.60 6.94 11.03
N GLU A 54 3.34 6.79 10.66
CA GLU A 54 2.69 5.52 10.39
C GLU A 54 2.71 5.22 8.89
N PHE A 55 3.72 4.45 8.48
CA PHE A 55 3.91 3.97 7.11
C PHE A 55 4.02 2.45 7.09
N THR A 56 3.68 1.85 5.95
CA THR A 56 3.89 0.43 5.72
C THR A 56 5.39 0.14 5.72
N THR A 57 5.84 -0.70 6.65
CA THR A 57 7.25 -1.06 6.84
C THR A 57 7.37 -2.54 7.22
N HIS A 58 8.59 -3.08 7.32
CA HIS A 58 8.76 -4.44 7.84
C HIS A 58 8.24 -4.55 9.29
N ASP A 59 7.32 -5.49 9.50
CA ASP A 59 6.75 -5.78 10.81
C ASP A 59 6.20 -7.22 10.87
N GLY A 60 6.15 -7.77 12.08
CA GLY A 60 5.65 -9.09 12.42
C GLY A 60 6.54 -10.24 11.97
N TYR A 61 6.11 -11.45 12.34
CA TYR A 61 6.78 -12.72 12.05
C TYR A 61 6.47 -13.21 10.62
N ASN A 62 6.89 -12.44 9.61
CA ASN A 62 6.62 -12.68 8.19
C ASN A 62 7.63 -11.93 7.31
N ILE A 63 7.41 -11.90 5.99
CA ILE A 63 8.25 -11.21 4.99
C ILE A 63 8.18 -9.67 5.03
N GLY A 64 7.58 -9.08 6.06
CA GLY A 64 7.45 -7.63 6.25
C GLY A 64 6.66 -6.95 5.13
N ALA A 65 7.07 -5.75 4.74
CA ALA A 65 6.47 -4.97 3.66
C ALA A 65 6.44 -5.66 2.27
N TRP A 66 7.23 -6.72 2.05
CA TRP A 66 7.19 -7.47 0.79
C TRP A 66 5.88 -8.26 0.61
N LYS A 67 5.10 -8.43 1.68
CA LYS A 67 3.80 -9.10 1.62
C LYS A 67 2.68 -8.26 1.02
N GLU A 68 2.90 -6.96 0.81
CA GLU A 68 1.81 -6.01 0.54
C GLU A 68 1.15 -6.21 -0.84
N ASP A 69 1.81 -6.93 -1.75
CA ASP A 69 1.22 -7.41 -3.01
C ASP A 69 0.46 -8.74 -2.86
N ASN A 70 0.44 -9.38 -1.67
CA ASN A 70 -0.40 -10.56 -1.42
C ASN A 70 -1.88 -10.25 -1.70
N HIS A 71 -2.61 -11.28 -2.11
CA HIS A 71 -4.03 -11.19 -2.47
C HIS A 71 -4.28 -10.33 -3.72
N THR A 72 -3.29 -10.23 -4.62
CA THR A 72 -3.41 -9.63 -5.94
C THR A 72 -3.05 -10.65 -7.02
N ASP A 73 -3.09 -10.25 -8.29
CA ASP A 73 -2.56 -11.06 -9.38
C ASP A 73 -1.03 -11.00 -9.48
N ASN A 74 -0.31 -10.18 -8.69
CA ASN A 74 1.15 -10.27 -8.55
C ASN A 74 1.57 -11.45 -7.69
N GLN A 75 0.94 -11.56 -6.52
CA GLN A 75 1.43 -12.37 -5.42
C GLN A 75 0.26 -12.88 -4.57
N VAL A 76 0.39 -14.11 -4.08
CA VAL A 76 -0.63 -14.74 -3.23
C VAL A 76 -0.02 -15.44 -2.04
N THR A 77 -0.86 -15.65 -1.03
CA THR A 77 -0.55 -16.38 0.19
C THR A 77 -1.41 -17.65 0.28
N ALA A 78 -1.13 -18.55 1.23
CA ALA A 78 -1.89 -19.78 1.39
C ALA A 78 -3.37 -19.54 1.75
N SER A 79 -3.72 -18.35 2.27
CA SER A 79 -5.10 -17.89 2.46
C SER A 79 -5.58 -16.99 1.31
N PHE A 80 -6.89 -16.93 1.10
CA PHE A 80 -7.51 -15.96 0.20
C PHE A 80 -8.09 -14.79 1.00
N ASP A 81 -8.39 -13.69 0.30
CA ASP A 81 -9.03 -12.51 0.88
C ASP A 81 -10.54 -12.52 0.55
N ASN A 82 -11.38 -12.18 1.53
CA ASN A 82 -12.84 -12.14 1.37
C ASN A 82 -13.31 -11.18 0.27
N ARG A 83 -12.49 -10.21 -0.14
CA ARG A 83 -12.76 -9.32 -1.29
C ARG A 83 -12.95 -10.07 -2.61
N TRP A 84 -12.43 -11.28 -2.71
CA TRP A 84 -12.56 -12.13 -3.91
C TRP A 84 -13.79 -13.06 -3.88
N VAL A 85 -14.60 -12.98 -2.82
CA VAL A 85 -15.84 -13.77 -2.65
C VAL A 85 -17.00 -12.81 -2.39
N PRO A 86 -17.80 -12.46 -3.41
CA PRO A 86 -18.99 -11.64 -3.23
C PRO A 86 -19.88 -12.16 -2.10
N GLY A 87 -20.27 -11.28 -1.19
CA GLY A 87 -21.04 -11.58 0.02
C GLY A 87 -20.21 -11.80 1.29
N GLU A 88 -18.90 -12.06 1.19
CA GLU A 88 -18.07 -12.38 2.36
C GLU A 88 -17.28 -11.19 2.95
N TRP A 89 -17.04 -10.15 2.16
CA TRP A 89 -16.62 -8.87 2.72
C TRP A 89 -17.89 -8.13 3.19
N LYS A 90 -18.03 -7.93 4.51
CA LYS A 90 -19.30 -7.51 5.13
C LYS A 90 -19.18 -6.13 5.77
N VAL A 91 -20.28 -5.39 5.75
CA VAL A 91 -20.43 -4.18 6.56
C VAL A 91 -20.40 -4.57 8.04
N LYS A 92 -19.57 -3.89 8.83
CA LYS A 92 -19.53 -4.10 10.29
C LYS A 92 -20.58 -3.22 10.99
N GLU A 93 -21.14 -3.72 12.09
CA GLU A 93 -21.93 -2.88 12.99
C GLU A 93 -21.04 -1.79 13.61
N SER A 94 -19.91 -2.21 14.18
CA SER A 94 -18.86 -1.37 14.74
C SER A 94 -17.53 -2.13 14.77
N TYR A 95 -16.44 -1.40 15.01
CA TYR A 95 -15.14 -1.98 15.31
C TYR A 95 -14.96 -2.06 16.83
N SER A 96 -14.31 -3.12 17.32
CA SER A 96 -14.06 -3.31 18.77
C SER A 96 -13.06 -2.30 19.33
N LYS A 97 -12.16 -1.84 18.47
CA LYS A 97 -11.12 -0.87 18.77
C LYS A 97 -11.25 0.29 17.80
N ARG A 98 -11.00 1.51 18.29
CA ARG A 98 -11.19 2.73 17.50
C ARG A 98 -10.11 2.88 16.44
N GLU A 99 -8.90 2.43 16.73
CA GLU A 99 -7.76 2.39 15.83
C GLU A 99 -7.94 1.42 14.65
N ASP A 100 -8.76 0.37 14.82
CA ASP A 100 -9.08 -0.58 13.75
C ASP A 100 -10.14 -0.03 12.78
N ASP A 101 -10.82 1.07 13.13
CA ASP A 101 -11.88 1.66 12.34
C ASP A 101 -11.31 2.59 11.26
N PRO A 102 -11.45 2.26 9.95
CA PRO A 102 -10.94 3.10 8.89
C PRO A 102 -11.64 4.47 8.83
N TRP A 103 -12.79 4.67 9.48
CA TRP A 103 -13.47 5.97 9.59
C TRP A 103 -12.87 6.89 10.67
N ASN A 104 -11.91 6.44 11.48
CA ASN A 104 -11.37 7.23 12.59
C ASN A 104 -10.71 8.57 12.15
N PHE A 105 -11.00 9.64 12.91
CA PHE A 105 -10.51 11.02 12.76
C PHE A 105 -9.45 11.44 13.79
N ASP A 106 -9.03 10.58 14.74
CA ASP A 106 -8.11 10.98 15.82
C ASP A 106 -6.82 11.63 15.30
N ALA A 107 -6.13 10.97 14.38
CA ALA A 107 -4.92 11.53 13.77
C ALA A 107 -5.21 12.86 13.04
N ILE A 108 -6.34 12.97 12.34
CA ILE A 108 -6.73 14.22 11.66
C ILE A 108 -6.93 15.36 12.67
N ARG A 109 -7.60 15.07 13.80
CA ARG A 109 -7.83 16.04 14.88
C ARG A 109 -6.52 16.49 15.50
N GLU A 110 -5.59 15.58 15.77
CA GLU A 110 -4.28 15.88 16.34
C GLU A 110 -3.43 16.74 15.37
N LEU A 111 -3.39 16.37 14.09
CA LEU A 111 -2.67 17.17 13.08
C LEU A 111 -3.29 18.57 12.90
N ASN A 112 -4.63 18.68 12.94
CA ASN A 112 -5.30 19.98 12.92
C ASN A 112 -4.95 20.81 14.16
N TYR A 113 -4.97 20.20 15.34
CA TYR A 113 -4.60 20.85 16.60
C TYR A 113 -3.19 21.43 16.54
N PHE A 114 -2.22 20.65 16.02
CA PHE A 114 -0.86 21.16 15.81
C PHE A 114 -0.87 22.40 14.91
N LEU A 115 -1.52 22.33 13.74
CA LEU A 115 -1.49 23.41 12.76
C LEU A 115 -2.19 24.68 13.27
N GLU A 116 -3.30 24.54 14.00
CA GLU A 116 -4.02 25.66 14.62
C GLU A 116 -3.17 26.42 15.64
N ILE A 117 -2.32 25.72 16.38
CA ILE A 117 -1.47 26.32 17.42
C ILE A 117 -0.15 26.82 16.85
N VAL A 118 0.52 26.00 16.04
CA VAL A 118 1.90 26.24 15.60
C VAL A 118 1.98 27.27 14.48
N ILE A 119 1.05 27.29 13.53
CA ILE A 119 1.12 28.23 12.39
C ILE A 119 1.06 29.70 12.85
N PRO A 120 0.13 30.11 13.75
CA PRO A 120 0.14 31.47 14.28
C PRO A 120 1.43 31.80 15.04
N ARG A 121 1.88 30.91 15.95
CA ARG A 121 3.12 31.10 16.74
C ARG A 121 4.36 31.24 15.85
N TYR A 122 4.45 30.43 14.81
CA TYR A 122 5.53 30.51 13.83
C TYR A 122 5.53 31.85 13.10
N LYS A 123 4.36 32.33 12.63
CA LYS A 123 4.22 33.63 11.96
C LYS A 123 4.55 34.81 12.87
N GLU A 124 4.26 34.70 14.17
CA GLU A 124 4.60 35.70 15.19
C GLU A 124 6.05 35.62 15.67
N GLY A 125 6.80 34.57 15.28
CA GLY A 125 8.18 34.35 15.71
C GLY A 125 8.32 33.99 17.20
N THR A 126 7.30 33.35 17.79
CA THR A 126 7.28 33.02 19.23
C THR A 126 7.78 31.61 19.55
N ILE A 127 8.08 30.81 18.53
CA ILE A 127 8.64 29.46 18.69
C ILE A 127 10.15 29.54 18.91
N THR A 128 10.65 28.86 19.95
CA THR A 128 12.08 28.82 20.28
C THR A 128 12.77 27.65 19.57
N GLY A 129 13.81 27.93 18.78
CA GLY A 129 14.64 26.90 18.13
C GLY A 129 15.23 27.37 16.81
N VAL A 130 15.75 26.42 16.02
CA VAL A 130 16.28 26.67 14.68
C VAL A 130 15.13 26.75 13.67
N ASP A 131 14.99 27.89 12.99
CA ASP A 131 13.91 28.15 12.02
C ASP A 131 13.77 27.03 10.97
N ALA A 132 14.88 26.57 10.41
CA ALA A 132 14.88 25.49 9.42
C ALA A 132 14.25 24.18 9.95
N ASN A 133 14.44 23.87 11.22
CA ASN A 133 13.90 22.66 11.85
C ASN A 133 12.42 22.86 12.21
N VAL A 134 12.05 24.04 12.72
CA VAL A 134 10.65 24.41 12.95
C VAL A 134 9.83 24.30 11.65
N ARG A 135 10.35 24.86 10.55
CA ARG A 135 9.76 24.73 9.21
C ARG A 135 9.63 23.27 8.80
N GLN A 136 10.70 22.50 8.95
CA GLN A 136 10.70 21.07 8.63
C GLN A 136 9.55 20.34 9.36
N TYR A 137 9.34 20.55 10.66
CA TYR A 137 8.27 19.89 11.41
C TYR A 137 6.86 20.36 11.03
N ILE A 138 6.70 21.63 10.67
CA ILE A 138 5.44 22.13 10.09
C ILE A 138 5.14 21.39 8.76
N GLY A 139 6.15 21.27 7.90
CA GLY A 139 6.02 20.56 6.62
C GLY A 139 5.69 19.07 6.80
N GLU A 140 6.28 18.41 7.79
CA GLU A 140 5.98 17.02 8.13
C GLU A 140 4.51 16.82 8.54
N ILE A 141 3.95 17.73 9.33
CA ILE A 141 2.55 17.67 9.78
C ILE A 141 1.57 17.85 8.61
N TYR A 142 1.83 18.81 7.72
CA TYR A 142 1.05 18.98 6.49
C TYR A 142 1.10 17.71 5.62
N PHE A 143 2.30 17.16 5.41
CA PHE A 143 2.46 15.91 4.66
C PHE A 143 1.67 14.76 5.30
N GLN A 144 1.76 14.61 6.63
CA GLN A 144 1.07 13.53 7.34
C GLN A 144 -0.44 13.68 7.26
N ARG A 145 -0.98 14.91 7.31
CA ARG A 145 -2.42 15.15 7.13
C ARG A 145 -2.86 14.77 5.73
N ALA A 146 -2.10 15.19 4.70
CA ALA A 146 -2.30 14.74 3.33
C ALA A 146 -2.27 13.20 3.21
N TRP A 147 -1.30 12.52 3.86
CA TRP A 147 -1.16 11.07 3.82
C TRP A 147 -2.35 10.34 4.47
N LYS A 148 -2.84 10.84 5.62
CA LYS A 148 -4.06 10.31 6.26
C LYS A 148 -5.27 10.50 5.37
N TYR A 149 -5.45 11.67 4.78
CA TYR A 149 -6.53 11.92 3.84
C TYR A 149 -6.44 11.07 2.56
N PHE A 150 -5.23 10.79 2.05
CA PHE A 150 -5.05 9.92 0.90
C PHE A 150 -5.51 8.48 1.21
N SER A 151 -5.18 7.95 2.40
CA SER A 151 -5.73 6.67 2.85
C SER A 151 -7.27 6.67 2.90
N LYS A 152 -7.90 7.78 3.35
CA LYS A 152 -9.37 7.92 3.31
C LYS A 152 -9.92 7.99 1.90
N LEU A 153 -9.26 8.71 0.99
CA LEU A 153 -9.64 8.79 -0.43
C LEU A 153 -9.62 7.41 -1.09
N GLN A 154 -8.57 6.63 -0.86
CA GLN A 154 -8.44 5.25 -1.40
C GLN A 154 -9.49 4.30 -0.81
N THR A 155 -9.87 4.51 0.46
CA THR A 155 -10.80 3.65 1.19
C THR A 155 -12.25 3.99 0.86
N PHE A 156 -12.62 5.27 0.85
CA PHE A 156 -14.00 5.72 0.79
C PHE A 156 -14.36 6.55 -0.44
N GLY A 157 -13.38 7.08 -1.18
CA GLY A 157 -13.63 8.11 -2.18
C GLY A 157 -14.07 9.40 -1.49
N ASP A 158 -15.37 9.69 -1.48
CA ASP A 158 -15.90 10.88 -0.82
C ASP A 158 -15.66 10.80 0.69
N PHE A 159 -15.21 11.87 1.31
CA PHE A 159 -14.86 11.88 2.72
C PHE A 159 -15.01 13.28 3.33
N PRO A 160 -15.29 13.41 4.64
CA PRO A 160 -15.40 14.72 5.28
C PRO A 160 -14.07 15.47 5.33
N ILE A 161 -14.08 16.75 4.97
CA ILE A 161 -12.90 17.62 5.04
C ILE A 161 -13.00 18.49 6.29
N VAL A 162 -12.16 18.19 7.29
CA VAL A 162 -12.13 18.88 8.59
C VAL A 162 -10.75 19.53 8.72
N LYS A 163 -10.71 20.86 8.78
CA LYS A 163 -9.46 21.65 8.76
C LYS A 163 -9.04 22.17 10.13
N THR A 164 -9.93 22.06 11.11
CA THR A 164 -9.81 22.64 12.45
C THR A 164 -10.12 21.60 13.52
N THR A 165 -9.80 21.89 14.77
CA THR A 165 -10.38 21.13 15.88
C THR A 165 -11.84 21.55 16.07
N LEU A 166 -12.67 20.59 16.45
CA LEU A 166 -14.10 20.79 16.67
C LEU A 166 -14.43 20.63 18.15
N PRO A 167 -15.41 21.39 18.69
CA PRO A 167 -15.91 21.19 20.04
C PRO A 167 -16.55 19.80 20.16
N ASP A 168 -16.56 19.25 21.38
CA ASP A 168 -17.24 17.99 21.69
C ASP A 168 -18.75 18.21 21.86
N GLU A 169 -19.39 18.67 20.78
CA GLU A 169 -20.80 19.00 20.69
C GLU A 169 -21.42 18.27 19.51
N LYS A 170 -22.62 17.70 19.70
CA LYS A 170 -23.24 16.81 18.72
C LYS A 170 -23.49 17.53 17.39
N GLU A 171 -24.11 18.70 17.41
CA GLU A 171 -24.54 19.40 16.21
C GLU A 171 -23.35 19.78 15.30
N PRO A 172 -22.27 20.42 15.79
CA PRO A 172 -21.08 20.69 14.99
C PRO A 172 -20.41 19.42 14.44
N LEU A 173 -20.33 18.34 15.23
CA LEU A 173 -19.71 17.08 14.81
C LEU A 173 -20.52 16.37 13.72
N VAL A 174 -21.85 16.38 13.82
CA VAL A 174 -22.74 15.82 12.80
C VAL A 174 -22.62 16.63 11.51
N GLU A 175 -22.64 17.97 11.58
CA GLU A 175 -22.48 18.82 10.41
C GLU A 175 -21.14 18.58 9.70
N ALA A 176 -20.05 18.51 10.47
CA ALA A 176 -18.71 18.24 9.95
C ALA A 176 -18.52 16.82 9.39
N SER A 177 -19.43 15.89 9.70
CA SER A 177 -19.39 14.52 9.18
C SER A 177 -19.89 14.41 7.74
N LYS A 178 -20.47 15.47 7.15
CA LYS A 178 -20.91 15.47 5.76
C LYS A 178 -19.74 15.20 4.81
N ARG A 179 -19.88 14.14 4.02
CA ARG A 179 -18.86 13.71 3.04
C ARG A 179 -18.76 14.74 1.92
N GLN A 180 -17.52 15.09 1.55
CA GLN A 180 -17.24 15.93 0.39
C GLN A 180 -16.86 15.06 -0.81
N PRO A 181 -17.16 15.50 -2.04
CA PRO A 181 -16.79 14.81 -3.28
C PRO A 181 -15.30 14.46 -3.33
N ARG A 182 -14.96 13.27 -3.81
CA ARG A 182 -13.58 12.75 -3.83
C ARG A 182 -12.57 13.62 -4.58
N ASN A 183 -13.00 14.32 -5.63
CA ASN A 183 -12.17 15.30 -6.34
C ASN A 183 -11.80 16.49 -5.42
N GLU A 184 -12.71 16.95 -4.56
CA GLU A 184 -12.44 18.00 -3.58
C GLU A 184 -11.55 17.51 -2.43
N VAL A 185 -11.73 16.25 -2.01
CA VAL A 185 -10.81 15.59 -1.05
C VAL A 185 -9.40 15.52 -1.63
N ALA A 186 -9.26 15.13 -2.89
CA ALA A 186 -7.97 15.08 -3.58
C ALA A 186 -7.32 16.47 -3.74
N LYS A 187 -8.10 17.51 -4.10
CA LYS A 187 -7.60 18.90 -4.12
C LYS A 187 -7.11 19.35 -2.75
N PHE A 188 -7.82 19.00 -1.68
CA PHE A 188 -7.38 19.30 -0.31
C PHE A 188 -6.05 18.61 0.01
N ILE A 189 -5.90 17.32 -0.36
CA ILE A 189 -4.63 16.60 -0.20
C ILE A 189 -3.49 17.29 -0.96
N LEU A 190 -3.71 17.69 -2.22
CA LEU A 190 -2.69 18.40 -3.00
C LEU A 190 -2.32 19.74 -2.35
N SER A 191 -3.29 20.48 -1.79
CA SER A 191 -3.02 21.73 -1.09
C SER A 191 -2.16 21.55 0.17
N ASP A 192 -2.39 20.49 0.95
CA ASP A 192 -1.53 20.16 2.09
C ASP A 192 -0.13 19.74 1.63
N LEU A 193 -0.01 19.02 0.51
CA LEU A 193 1.28 18.65 -0.04
C LEU A 193 2.04 19.86 -0.61
N ASP A 194 1.36 20.85 -1.16
CA ASP A 194 1.97 22.12 -1.56
C ASP A 194 2.53 22.89 -0.37
N GLU A 195 1.77 23.00 0.72
CA GLU A 195 2.26 23.57 1.98
C GLU A 195 3.48 22.77 2.47
N ALA A 196 3.39 21.44 2.52
CA ALA A 196 4.51 20.59 2.92
C ALA A 196 5.78 20.85 2.07
N ILE A 197 5.66 20.84 0.74
CA ILE A 197 6.78 21.07 -0.19
C ILE A 197 7.42 22.46 0.01
N SER A 198 6.66 23.46 0.45
CA SER A 198 7.16 24.82 0.71
C SER A 198 7.99 24.93 2.01
N TYR A 199 7.75 24.02 2.96
CA TYR A 199 8.41 24.02 4.27
C TYR A 199 9.54 22.98 4.37
N LEU A 200 9.41 21.84 3.71
CA LEU A 200 10.32 20.69 3.84
C LEU A 200 11.69 20.93 3.19
N SER A 201 12.71 20.30 3.77
CA SER A 201 14.07 20.19 3.23
C SER A 201 14.35 18.78 2.70
N ASN A 202 15.36 18.63 1.85
CA ASN A 202 15.92 17.33 1.47
C ASN A 202 17.04 16.85 2.40
N THR A 203 17.47 17.69 3.35
CA THR A 203 18.51 17.38 4.34
C THR A 203 18.06 17.74 5.75
N PRO A 204 16.90 17.22 6.24
CA PRO A 204 16.44 17.50 7.59
C PRO A 204 17.35 16.82 8.64
N PRO A 205 17.29 17.25 9.92
CA PRO A 205 17.92 16.50 11.00
C PRO A 205 17.35 15.08 11.08
N GLY A 206 18.21 14.07 10.89
CA GLY A 206 17.79 12.67 10.75
C GLY A 206 17.73 12.17 9.30
N GLY A 207 18.07 13.00 8.31
CA GLY A 207 18.20 12.59 6.91
C GLY A 207 16.90 12.04 6.35
N LYS A 208 16.98 11.03 5.48
CA LYS A 208 15.83 10.39 4.83
C LYS A 208 15.04 9.45 5.74
N ASN A 209 15.31 9.45 7.05
CA ASN A 209 14.43 8.87 8.07
C ASN A 209 13.33 9.85 8.50
N ARG A 210 13.40 11.11 8.05
CA ARG A 210 12.32 12.07 8.10
C ARG A 210 11.75 12.31 6.72
N ILE A 211 10.50 12.78 6.66
CA ILE A 211 9.84 13.12 5.41
C ILE A 211 10.62 14.26 4.75
N THR A 212 11.13 14.02 3.54
CA THR A 212 11.90 14.99 2.77
C THR A 212 11.01 15.74 1.77
N ARG A 213 11.49 16.87 1.25
CA ARG A 213 10.81 17.60 0.16
C ARG A 213 10.58 16.71 -1.07
N ASN A 214 11.56 15.89 -1.44
CA ASN A 214 11.44 14.95 -2.55
C ASN A 214 10.41 13.85 -2.28
N ALA A 215 10.27 13.37 -1.03
CA ALA A 215 9.19 12.46 -0.66
C ALA A 215 7.81 13.12 -0.82
N ALA A 216 7.66 14.40 -0.46
CA ALA A 216 6.43 15.15 -0.65
C ALA A 216 6.09 15.38 -2.14
N LEU A 217 7.08 15.71 -3.00
CA LEU A 217 6.90 15.76 -4.45
C LEU A 217 6.42 14.43 -5.03
N LEU A 218 7.03 13.32 -4.60
CA LEU A 218 6.63 11.99 -5.05
C LEU A 218 5.17 11.71 -4.69
N VAL A 219 4.80 11.89 -3.42
CA VAL A 219 3.42 11.65 -2.96
C VAL A 219 2.43 12.58 -3.66
N LYS A 220 2.80 13.84 -3.91
CA LYS A 220 1.96 14.76 -4.70
C LYS A 220 1.67 14.19 -6.09
N SER A 221 2.71 13.72 -6.79
CA SER A 221 2.52 13.09 -8.10
C SER A 221 1.66 11.82 -8.02
N ARG A 222 1.82 11.01 -6.97
CA ARG A 222 1.06 9.77 -6.74
C ARG A 222 -0.43 10.04 -6.53
N VAL A 223 -0.77 10.98 -5.64
CA VAL A 223 -2.17 11.35 -5.35
C VAL A 223 -2.83 11.91 -6.60
N ALA A 224 -2.14 12.81 -7.30
CA ALA A 224 -2.63 13.43 -8.52
C ALA A 224 -2.87 12.39 -9.63
N LEU A 225 -1.93 11.47 -9.87
CA LEU A 225 -2.13 10.35 -10.81
C LEU A 225 -3.28 9.44 -10.39
N PHE A 226 -3.35 9.10 -9.10
CA PHE A 226 -4.40 8.22 -8.56
C PHE A 226 -5.78 8.78 -8.87
N GLU A 227 -6.00 10.06 -8.56
CA GLU A 227 -7.29 10.71 -8.77
C GLU A 227 -7.58 10.94 -10.26
N ALA A 228 -6.62 11.43 -11.05
CA ALA A 228 -6.78 11.59 -12.49
C ALA A 228 -7.19 10.27 -13.19
N SER A 229 -6.48 9.18 -12.85
CA SER A 229 -6.77 7.84 -13.36
C SER A 229 -8.16 7.39 -12.94
N TRP A 230 -8.49 7.51 -11.65
CA TRP A 230 -9.80 7.07 -11.17
C TRP A 230 -10.93 7.83 -11.85
N LEU A 231 -10.86 9.16 -11.88
CA LEU A 231 -11.89 9.98 -12.53
C LEU A 231 -12.02 9.67 -14.01
N THR A 232 -10.92 9.36 -14.70
CA THR A 232 -10.92 8.96 -16.12
C THR A 232 -11.68 7.64 -16.32
N TYR A 233 -11.31 6.57 -15.60
CA TYR A 233 -11.83 5.23 -15.88
C TYR A 233 -13.15 4.90 -15.18
N HIS A 234 -13.49 5.63 -14.11
CA HIS A 234 -14.78 5.54 -13.42
C HIS A 234 -15.78 6.62 -13.84
N LYS A 235 -15.44 7.45 -14.84
CA LYS A 235 -16.33 8.52 -15.34
C LYS A 235 -17.73 7.98 -15.65
N GLY A 236 -18.76 8.63 -15.13
CA GLY A 236 -20.17 8.27 -15.33
C GLY A 236 -20.72 7.17 -14.40
N THR A 237 -19.89 6.57 -13.55
CA THR A 237 -20.33 5.59 -12.54
C THR A 237 -20.75 6.26 -11.23
N ASP A 238 -21.39 5.52 -10.34
CA ASP A 238 -21.74 5.97 -8.98
C ASP A 238 -20.52 6.22 -8.05
N ARG A 239 -19.30 5.94 -8.51
CA ARG A 239 -18.04 6.14 -7.75
C ARG A 239 -17.37 7.48 -8.00
N VAL A 240 -17.95 8.33 -8.83
CA VAL A 240 -17.42 9.66 -9.14
C VAL A 240 -18.49 10.74 -9.02
N PRO A 241 -18.10 11.98 -8.68
CA PRO A 241 -19.04 13.09 -8.54
C PRO A 241 -19.87 13.32 -9.81
N GLY A 242 -21.18 13.45 -9.65
CA GLY A 242 -22.13 13.66 -10.76
C GLY A 242 -22.38 12.44 -11.64
N GLY A 243 -21.81 11.27 -11.34
CA GLY A 243 -22.10 10.04 -12.08
C GLY A 243 -23.46 9.43 -11.71
N SER A 244 -23.95 8.52 -12.57
CA SER A 244 -25.28 7.93 -12.39
C SER A 244 -25.32 7.07 -11.12
N GLY A 245 -26.21 7.39 -10.19
CA GLY A 245 -26.34 6.67 -8.91
C GLY A 245 -25.32 7.09 -7.86
N TRP A 246 -24.47 8.10 -8.13
CA TRP A 246 -23.55 8.63 -7.13
C TRP A 246 -24.35 9.18 -5.93
N PRO A 247 -24.03 8.75 -4.70
CA PRO A 247 -24.83 9.09 -3.52
C PRO A 247 -24.61 10.51 -2.99
N GLY A 248 -23.59 11.24 -3.46
CA GLY A 248 -23.42 12.66 -3.17
C GLY A 248 -24.52 13.49 -3.85
N LYS A 249 -25.02 14.54 -3.18
CA LYS A 249 -26.20 15.29 -3.61
C LYS A 249 -25.88 16.57 -4.39
N ASP A 250 -24.65 17.06 -4.34
CA ASP A 250 -24.26 18.36 -4.89
C ASP A 250 -22.94 18.27 -5.65
N PHE A 251 -23.01 18.16 -6.98
CA PHE A 251 -21.86 18.35 -7.86
C PHE A 251 -22.21 19.31 -8.99
N SER A 252 -21.62 20.50 -8.95
CA SER A 252 -21.72 21.53 -9.99
C SER A 252 -20.43 21.69 -10.81
N GLY A 253 -19.44 20.80 -10.58
CA GLY A 253 -18.12 20.84 -11.22
C GLY A 253 -18.08 20.20 -12.60
N ASN A 254 -16.89 20.19 -13.19
CA ASN A 254 -16.60 19.52 -14.46
C ASN A 254 -15.45 18.53 -14.26
N LEU A 255 -15.76 17.23 -14.35
CA LEU A 255 -14.78 16.17 -14.18
C LEU A 255 -13.65 16.21 -15.21
N ASP A 256 -13.88 16.69 -16.44
CA ASP A 256 -12.80 16.80 -17.42
C ASP A 256 -11.79 17.89 -17.03
N SER A 257 -12.28 18.98 -16.44
CA SER A 257 -11.41 20.03 -15.90
C SER A 257 -10.63 19.53 -14.68
N ASP A 258 -11.28 18.75 -13.80
CA ASP A 258 -10.59 18.13 -12.65
C ASP A 258 -9.54 17.12 -13.09
N ILE A 259 -9.85 16.25 -14.07
CA ILE A 259 -8.89 15.29 -14.64
C ILE A 259 -7.68 16.04 -15.21
N ALA A 260 -7.90 17.08 -16.03
CA ALA A 260 -6.80 17.87 -16.60
C ALA A 260 -5.93 18.51 -15.51
N TYR A 261 -6.54 19.09 -14.47
CA TYR A 261 -5.84 19.66 -13.32
C TYR A 261 -4.95 18.62 -12.61
N PHE A 262 -5.50 17.44 -12.30
CA PHE A 262 -4.73 16.39 -11.63
C PHE A 262 -3.61 15.82 -12.51
N LEU A 263 -3.81 15.71 -13.84
CA LEU A 263 -2.74 15.29 -14.76
C LEU A 263 -1.61 16.33 -14.83
N GLU A 264 -1.94 17.63 -14.83
CA GLU A 264 -0.97 18.71 -14.81
C GLU A 264 -0.16 18.70 -13.51
N GLU A 265 -0.83 18.63 -12.35
CA GLU A 265 -0.18 18.57 -11.03
C GLU A 265 0.70 17.31 -10.87
N CYS A 266 0.25 16.17 -11.42
CA CYS A 266 1.05 14.96 -11.48
C CYS A 266 2.34 15.17 -12.26
N LYS A 267 2.24 15.62 -13.53
CA LYS A 267 3.39 15.84 -14.40
C LYS A 267 4.37 16.86 -13.82
N LYS A 268 3.87 17.95 -13.22
CA LYS A 268 4.69 18.99 -12.59
C LYS A 268 5.50 18.43 -11.43
N ALA A 269 4.84 17.82 -10.44
CA ALA A 269 5.53 17.27 -9.26
C ALA A 269 6.46 16.11 -9.63
N ALA A 270 6.02 15.22 -10.53
CA ALA A 270 6.81 14.09 -10.98
C ALA A 270 8.09 14.53 -11.71
N SER A 271 7.98 15.51 -12.61
CA SER A 271 9.15 15.95 -13.39
C SER A 271 10.18 16.70 -12.56
N GLU A 272 9.75 17.50 -11.58
CA GLU A 272 10.66 18.18 -10.65
C GLU A 272 11.55 17.17 -9.88
N LEU A 273 11.03 15.97 -9.61
CA LEU A 273 11.78 14.89 -8.99
C LEU A 273 12.56 14.04 -10.00
N ALA A 274 11.93 13.61 -11.09
CA ALA A 274 12.55 12.73 -12.08
C ALA A 274 13.74 13.40 -12.80
N ASP A 275 13.69 14.72 -13.03
CA ASP A 275 14.80 15.47 -13.65
C ASP A 275 16.08 15.49 -12.79
N GLN A 276 16.01 15.07 -11.52
CA GLN A 276 17.19 14.95 -10.65
C GLN A 276 18.01 13.68 -10.92
N GLY A 277 17.52 12.72 -11.73
CA GLY A 277 18.33 11.57 -12.17
C GLY A 277 18.66 10.55 -11.06
N LEU A 278 17.86 10.47 -10.00
CA LEU A 278 18.16 9.73 -8.76
C LEU A 278 18.07 8.20 -8.86
N LEU A 279 18.14 7.57 -10.03
CA LEU A 279 17.95 6.13 -10.16
C LEU A 279 19.22 5.35 -9.79
N ALA A 280 19.06 4.22 -9.10
CA ALA A 280 20.15 3.29 -8.86
C ALA A 280 20.57 2.59 -10.17
N GLU A 281 21.88 2.39 -10.32
CA GLU A 281 22.43 1.66 -11.46
C GLU A 281 22.13 0.16 -11.35
N ASN A 282 21.72 -0.44 -12.47
CA ASN A 282 21.64 -1.88 -12.62
C ASN A 282 22.86 -2.37 -13.42
N ILE A 283 23.69 -3.20 -12.82
CA ILE A 283 24.91 -3.74 -13.46
C ILE A 283 24.59 -5.08 -14.13
N ALA A 284 24.83 -5.17 -15.44
CA ALA A 284 24.50 -6.37 -16.21
C ALA A 284 25.31 -7.59 -15.71
N GLY A 285 24.61 -8.70 -15.46
CA GLY A 285 25.23 -9.96 -15.04
C GLY A 285 25.53 -10.07 -13.54
N GLU A 286 25.50 -8.96 -12.79
CA GLU A 286 25.61 -8.96 -11.33
C GLU A 286 24.20 -9.08 -10.72
N ARG A 287 23.98 -10.11 -9.90
CA ARG A 287 22.63 -10.55 -9.50
C ARG A 287 22.37 -10.46 -8.00
N LYS A 288 23.35 -9.97 -7.24
CA LYS A 288 23.32 -9.92 -5.77
C LYS A 288 23.70 -8.52 -5.30
N MET A 289 24.26 -8.45 -4.10
CA MET A 289 24.73 -7.25 -3.42
C MET A 289 25.74 -6.41 -4.21
N GLY A 290 26.41 -6.97 -5.22
CA GLY A 290 27.26 -6.19 -6.12
C GLY A 290 26.49 -5.27 -7.08
N ASN A 291 25.16 -5.45 -7.23
CA ASN A 291 24.31 -4.66 -8.11
C ASN A 291 23.57 -3.59 -7.29
N PRO A 292 23.84 -2.28 -7.48
CA PRO A 292 23.22 -1.21 -6.68
C PRO A 292 21.68 -1.22 -6.70
N TYR A 293 21.08 -1.55 -7.85
CA TYR A 293 19.63 -1.62 -7.98
C TYR A 293 19.02 -2.75 -7.14
N PHE A 294 19.72 -3.87 -6.93
CA PHE A 294 19.30 -4.93 -6.02
C PHE A 294 19.65 -4.59 -4.57
N ALA A 295 20.90 -4.18 -4.33
CA ALA A 295 21.47 -3.96 -3.01
C ALA A 295 20.72 -2.90 -2.20
N GLN A 296 20.16 -1.87 -2.84
CA GLN A 296 19.41 -0.83 -2.12
C GLN A 296 18.23 -1.36 -1.28
N PHE A 297 17.73 -2.57 -1.55
CA PHE A 297 16.62 -3.19 -0.82
C PHE A 297 17.06 -4.02 0.38
N THR A 298 18.37 -4.12 0.64
CA THR A 298 18.95 -5.06 1.61
C THR A 298 19.97 -4.40 2.54
N LEU A 299 20.14 -3.08 2.46
CA LEU A 299 21.08 -2.33 3.30
C LEU A 299 20.44 -2.00 4.66
N GLU A 300 21.22 -2.07 5.74
CA GLU A 300 20.83 -1.55 7.05
C GLU A 300 20.74 -0.01 7.06
N ASP A 301 21.60 0.66 6.29
CA ASP A 301 21.59 2.11 6.09
C ASP A 301 21.37 2.45 4.62
N MET A 302 20.22 3.07 4.33
CA MET A 302 19.81 3.46 2.98
C MET A 302 20.02 4.95 2.70
N GLU A 303 20.64 5.72 3.60
CA GLU A 303 20.81 7.16 3.43
C GLU A 303 21.58 7.51 2.16
N GLY A 304 22.64 6.73 1.89
CA GLY A 304 23.50 6.85 0.72
C GLY A 304 22.87 6.41 -0.61
N CYS A 305 21.69 5.78 -0.59
CA CYS A 305 21.01 5.36 -1.81
C CYS A 305 20.33 6.57 -2.48
N PRO A 306 20.76 7.00 -3.68
CA PRO A 306 20.17 8.17 -4.32
C PRO A 306 18.68 7.99 -4.62
N GLU A 307 18.27 6.76 -4.98
CA GLU A 307 16.88 6.46 -5.36
C GLU A 307 15.92 6.44 -4.19
N ILE A 308 16.40 6.09 -2.99
CA ILE A 308 15.58 6.06 -1.78
C ILE A 308 15.40 7.49 -1.27
N LEU A 309 14.13 7.91 -1.12
CA LEU A 309 13.73 9.26 -0.72
C LEU A 309 13.25 9.34 0.73
N PHE A 310 12.74 8.21 1.23
CA PHE A 310 12.27 8.05 2.59
C PHE A 310 12.29 6.56 2.96
N TRP A 311 12.83 6.25 4.14
CA TRP A 311 13.00 4.88 4.60
C TRP A 311 12.94 4.79 6.13
N LYS A 312 12.62 3.60 6.65
CA LYS A 312 12.66 3.30 8.08
C LYS A 312 13.94 2.56 8.43
N LYS A 313 14.68 3.11 9.39
CA LYS A 313 15.81 2.45 10.04
C LYS A 313 15.33 1.55 11.17
N TYR A 314 15.98 0.40 11.30
CA TYR A 314 15.85 -0.53 12.42
C TYR A 314 17.13 -0.49 13.25
N ASN A 315 17.00 -0.61 14.56
CA ASN A 315 18.13 -0.64 15.49
C ASN A 315 17.74 -1.51 16.68
N ASN A 316 18.29 -2.71 16.69
CA ASN A 316 18.06 -3.69 17.74
C ASN A 316 18.79 -3.34 19.04
N THR A 317 20.02 -2.81 18.95
CA THR A 317 20.91 -2.63 20.11
C THR A 317 20.47 -1.51 21.05
N ASP A 318 20.02 -0.38 20.51
CA ASP A 318 19.69 0.81 21.29
C ASP A 318 18.19 0.95 21.56
N PHE A 319 17.34 0.41 20.67
CA PHE A 319 15.90 0.69 20.69
C PHE A 319 15.00 -0.55 20.61
N ASP A 320 15.56 -1.76 20.49
CA ASP A 320 14.78 -3.01 20.32
C ASP A 320 13.83 -2.96 19.09
N ILE A 321 14.23 -2.21 18.05
CA ILE A 321 13.47 -2.06 16.81
C ILE A 321 14.10 -2.96 15.76
N PHE A 322 13.44 -4.08 15.45
CA PHE A 322 13.88 -5.07 14.46
C PHE A 322 12.67 -5.67 13.72
N HIS A 323 12.91 -6.48 12.69
CA HIS A 323 11.89 -7.24 11.96
C HIS A 323 12.34 -8.66 11.66
N PHE A 324 11.52 -9.44 10.93
CA PHE A 324 11.81 -10.83 10.56
C PHE A 324 11.84 -11.07 9.04
N ALA A 325 11.61 -10.05 8.22
CA ALA A 325 11.46 -10.17 6.76
C ALA A 325 12.55 -11.03 6.09
N THR A 326 13.82 -10.68 6.30
CA THR A 326 14.99 -11.38 5.73
C THR A 326 15.06 -12.84 6.15
N SER A 327 14.58 -13.17 7.36
CA SER A 327 14.55 -14.53 7.90
C SER A 327 13.50 -15.44 7.25
N TYR A 328 12.37 -14.87 6.82
CA TYR A 328 11.25 -15.62 6.25
C TYR A 328 11.36 -15.76 4.72
N LEU A 329 11.90 -14.75 4.03
CA LEU A 329 12.03 -14.72 2.57
C LEU A 329 12.64 -16.00 1.98
N PRO A 330 13.78 -16.53 2.47
CA PRO A 330 14.40 -17.77 1.96
C PRO A 330 13.52 -19.01 1.97
N SER A 331 12.58 -19.08 2.90
CA SER A 331 11.69 -20.24 3.02
C SER A 331 10.49 -20.16 2.07
N GLY A 332 10.19 -18.97 1.54
CA GLY A 332 8.97 -18.66 0.79
C GLY A 332 8.01 -17.77 1.58
N GLY A 333 8.06 -17.82 2.91
CA GLY A 333 7.44 -16.80 3.77
C GLY A 333 5.92 -16.66 3.63
N ASN A 334 5.23 -17.78 3.35
CA ASN A 334 3.79 -17.83 3.04
C ASN A 334 3.40 -16.96 1.84
N SER A 335 4.26 -16.91 0.81
CA SER A 335 4.03 -16.09 -0.37
C SER A 335 4.57 -16.74 -1.64
N GLY A 336 4.25 -16.16 -2.79
CA GLY A 336 4.78 -16.55 -4.09
C GLY A 336 4.19 -15.73 -5.22
N PHE A 337 5.01 -15.45 -6.25
CA PHE A 337 4.53 -14.78 -7.46
C PHE A 337 3.54 -15.66 -8.21
N THR A 338 2.48 -15.08 -8.76
CA THR A 338 1.59 -15.84 -9.63
C THR A 338 2.28 -16.10 -10.98
N ARG A 339 1.89 -17.19 -11.65
CA ARG A 339 2.31 -17.47 -13.03
C ARG A 339 2.04 -16.28 -13.95
N GLN A 340 0.86 -15.69 -13.86
CA GLN A 340 0.44 -14.54 -14.67
C GLN A 340 1.41 -13.35 -14.49
N TYR A 341 1.88 -13.11 -13.27
CA TYR A 341 2.87 -12.07 -13.02
C TYR A 341 4.23 -12.42 -13.62
N VAL A 342 4.72 -13.64 -13.40
CA VAL A 342 6.00 -14.11 -13.96
C VAL A 342 6.01 -14.07 -15.49
N GLU A 343 4.89 -14.37 -16.15
CA GLU A 343 4.74 -14.31 -17.61
C GLU A 343 4.68 -12.87 -18.14
N THR A 344 4.34 -11.88 -17.31
CA THR A 344 4.24 -10.47 -17.71
C THR A 344 5.59 -9.84 -18.02
N PHE A 345 6.66 -10.32 -17.37
CA PHE A 345 8.02 -9.89 -17.64
C PHE A 345 8.43 -10.24 -19.08
N LEU A 346 9.22 -9.38 -19.72
CA LEU A 346 9.63 -9.58 -21.10
C LEU A 346 10.80 -10.57 -21.21
N MET A 347 11.10 -11.00 -22.43
CA MET A 347 12.42 -11.52 -22.76
C MET A 347 13.45 -10.37 -22.74
N SER A 348 14.73 -10.69 -22.58
CA SER A 348 15.83 -9.70 -22.60
C SER A 348 15.91 -8.89 -23.90
N ASN A 349 15.40 -9.42 -25.01
CA ASN A 349 15.25 -8.71 -26.28
C ASN A 349 13.99 -7.82 -26.36
N GLY A 350 13.26 -7.62 -25.26
CA GLY A 350 12.07 -6.78 -25.18
C GLY A 350 10.78 -7.40 -25.73
N LEU A 351 10.82 -8.64 -26.24
CA LEU A 351 9.64 -9.31 -26.76
C LEU A 351 8.82 -10.00 -25.64
N PRO A 352 7.48 -9.98 -25.70
CA PRO A 352 6.65 -10.87 -24.88
C PRO A 352 6.98 -12.34 -25.13
N ILE A 353 6.78 -13.20 -24.13
CA ILE A 353 7.17 -14.62 -24.20
C ILE A 353 6.50 -15.38 -25.37
N TYR A 354 5.28 -14.98 -25.75
CA TYR A 354 4.51 -15.59 -26.83
C TYR A 354 4.86 -15.08 -28.24
N ALA A 355 5.66 -14.00 -28.33
CA ALA A 355 5.98 -13.40 -29.63
C ALA A 355 6.92 -14.31 -30.43
N SER A 356 6.77 -14.29 -31.75
CA SER A 356 7.70 -15.03 -32.62
C SER A 356 9.12 -14.51 -32.44
N GLY A 357 10.08 -15.42 -32.27
CA GLY A 357 11.48 -15.06 -32.03
C GLY A 357 11.79 -14.59 -30.59
N SER A 358 10.85 -14.71 -29.65
CA SER A 358 11.07 -14.37 -28.23
C SER A 358 12.24 -15.17 -27.63
N GLY A 359 12.38 -16.44 -28.01
CA GLY A 359 13.39 -17.35 -27.48
C GLY A 359 13.03 -17.92 -26.10
N TYR A 360 11.78 -17.78 -25.65
CA TYR A 360 11.31 -18.30 -24.37
C TYR A 360 11.54 -19.82 -24.28
N LYS A 361 12.14 -20.28 -23.18
CA LYS A 361 12.49 -21.70 -22.98
C LYS A 361 11.33 -22.55 -22.49
N GLY A 362 10.18 -21.95 -22.21
CA GLY A 362 9.01 -22.63 -21.65
C GLY A 362 9.06 -22.72 -20.14
N ASP A 363 8.10 -23.49 -19.59
CA ASP A 363 7.82 -23.56 -18.15
C ASP A 363 8.07 -24.95 -17.55
N THR A 364 8.82 -25.82 -18.23
CA THR A 364 9.10 -27.20 -17.81
C THR A 364 10.09 -27.31 -16.65
N SER A 365 10.69 -26.19 -16.23
CA SER A 365 11.43 -26.01 -14.97
C SER A 365 11.44 -24.52 -14.60
N VAL A 366 11.65 -24.19 -13.32
CA VAL A 366 11.75 -22.77 -12.88
C VAL A 366 12.98 -22.09 -13.49
N ASP A 367 14.05 -22.85 -13.78
CA ASP A 367 15.23 -22.33 -14.48
C ASP A 367 14.88 -21.87 -15.90
N ASN A 368 14.12 -22.67 -16.66
CA ASN A 368 13.68 -22.33 -18.01
C ASN A 368 12.79 -21.08 -18.02
N VAL A 369 11.95 -20.91 -16.98
CA VAL A 369 11.09 -19.73 -16.85
C VAL A 369 11.90 -18.43 -16.76
N ARG A 370 13.08 -18.46 -16.10
CA ARG A 370 13.98 -17.29 -15.96
C ARG A 370 14.98 -17.13 -17.08
N GLU A 371 15.27 -18.18 -17.85
CA GLU A 371 16.32 -18.13 -18.85
C GLU A 371 16.00 -17.14 -19.99
N GLY A 372 16.95 -16.23 -20.25
CA GLY A 372 16.83 -15.23 -21.32
C GLY A 372 15.81 -14.12 -21.06
N ARG A 373 15.23 -14.04 -19.85
CA ARG A 373 14.26 -13.02 -19.44
C ARG A 373 14.91 -11.68 -19.12
N GLU A 374 14.09 -10.64 -18.99
CA GLU A 374 14.56 -9.31 -18.59
C GLU A 374 15.21 -9.29 -17.19
N SER A 375 16.07 -8.30 -16.95
CA SER A 375 16.95 -8.29 -15.76
C SER A 375 16.18 -8.25 -14.43
N ARG A 376 15.02 -7.59 -14.37
CA ARG A 376 14.22 -7.47 -13.13
C ARG A 376 13.71 -8.81 -12.63
N LEU A 377 13.25 -9.69 -13.52
CA LEU A 377 12.82 -11.03 -13.14
C LEU A 377 14.02 -11.85 -12.63
N ASP A 378 15.20 -11.67 -13.23
CA ASP A 378 16.43 -12.34 -12.80
C ASP A 378 16.92 -11.84 -11.43
N LEU A 379 16.74 -10.55 -11.13
CA LEU A 379 17.09 -9.96 -9.84
C LEU A 379 16.10 -10.32 -8.73
N PHE A 380 14.80 -10.35 -9.02
CA PHE A 380 13.76 -10.36 -7.99
C PHE A 380 12.95 -11.66 -7.88
N MET A 381 13.17 -12.67 -8.73
CA MET A 381 12.59 -14.00 -8.54
C MET A 381 13.68 -15.03 -8.18
N MET A 382 13.45 -15.86 -7.17
CA MET A 382 14.35 -16.97 -6.80
C MET A 382 14.27 -18.13 -7.79
N LYS A 383 15.36 -18.91 -7.90
CA LYS A 383 15.37 -20.20 -8.62
C LYS A 383 15.76 -21.38 -7.71
N PRO A 384 15.36 -22.63 -8.02
CA PRO A 384 15.75 -23.83 -7.29
C PRO A 384 17.25 -23.87 -7.04
N LYS A 385 17.67 -24.19 -5.80
CA LYS A 385 19.08 -24.35 -5.41
C LYS A 385 19.92 -23.08 -5.55
N GLU A 386 19.30 -21.91 -5.71
CA GLU A 386 20.01 -20.63 -5.67
C GLU A 386 20.67 -20.44 -4.30
N VAL A 387 21.98 -20.18 -4.30
CA VAL A 387 22.73 -19.93 -3.07
C VAL A 387 22.35 -18.56 -2.54
N LEU A 388 21.73 -18.52 -1.37
CA LEU A 388 21.27 -17.31 -0.71
C LEU A 388 22.37 -16.73 0.18
N ASP A 389 23.04 -17.59 0.96
CA ASP A 389 24.17 -17.22 1.80
C ASP A 389 25.26 -18.30 1.74
N THR A 390 26.47 -17.90 1.35
CA THR A 390 27.65 -18.78 1.25
C THR A 390 28.34 -19.04 2.59
N LYS A 391 28.20 -18.14 3.56
CA LYS A 391 28.81 -18.23 4.91
C LYS A 391 28.13 -19.34 5.71
N VAL A 392 26.80 -19.45 5.61
CA VAL A 392 26.00 -20.46 6.32
C VAL A 392 25.48 -21.58 5.43
N GLY A 393 25.80 -21.56 4.13
CA GLY A 393 25.43 -22.61 3.18
C GLY A 393 23.92 -22.71 2.90
N LEU A 394 23.21 -21.58 2.96
CA LEU A 394 21.77 -21.53 2.70
C LEU A 394 21.50 -21.51 1.19
N THR A 395 20.63 -22.42 0.75
CA THR A 395 20.10 -22.48 -0.62
C THR A 395 18.58 -22.40 -0.61
N TRP A 396 18.00 -21.78 -1.63
CA TRP A 396 16.55 -21.77 -1.79
C TRP A 396 16.01 -23.14 -2.23
N GLY A 397 14.89 -23.53 -1.62
CA GLY A 397 14.25 -24.82 -1.80
C GLY A 397 14.09 -25.57 -0.47
N SER A 398 13.32 -26.65 -0.48
CA SER A 398 13.26 -27.56 0.66
C SER A 398 14.64 -28.15 0.94
N LYS A 399 14.98 -28.37 2.20
CA LYS A 399 16.24 -29.02 2.57
C LYS A 399 16.26 -30.49 2.12
N GLU A 400 15.08 -31.08 2.04
CA GLU A 400 14.83 -32.48 1.76
C GLU A 400 14.90 -32.78 0.25
N THR A 401 14.42 -31.86 -0.60
CA THR A 401 14.26 -32.13 -2.04
C THR A 401 14.94 -31.13 -2.97
N GLY A 402 15.34 -29.95 -2.48
CA GLY A 402 15.94 -28.88 -3.27
C GLY A 402 14.98 -28.22 -4.27
N ALA A 403 13.70 -28.63 -4.26
CA ALA A 403 12.61 -28.04 -5.04
C ALA A 403 11.94 -26.89 -4.25
N PRO A 404 11.11 -26.04 -4.87
CA PRO A 404 10.36 -25.02 -4.14
C PRO A 404 9.55 -25.64 -3.00
N GLY A 405 9.58 -25.06 -1.80
CA GLY A 405 8.91 -25.56 -0.60
C GLY A 405 7.38 -25.44 -0.60
N ILE A 406 6.69 -26.00 -1.61
CA ILE A 406 5.22 -25.89 -1.76
C ILE A 406 4.45 -26.71 -0.71
N LEU A 407 5.10 -27.72 -0.12
CA LEU A 407 4.53 -28.61 0.90
C LEU A 407 4.86 -28.18 2.34
N ASN A 408 5.66 -27.11 2.51
CA ASN A 408 6.02 -26.62 3.84
C ASN A 408 4.79 -26.14 4.62
N LEU A 409 4.97 -25.96 5.94
CA LEU A 409 3.99 -25.28 6.79
C LEU A 409 3.72 -23.86 6.25
N ALA A 410 2.52 -23.33 6.53
CA ALA A 410 2.02 -22.12 5.89
C ALA A 410 3.02 -20.96 5.98
N GLU A 411 3.56 -20.70 7.17
CA GLU A 411 4.53 -19.63 7.47
C GLU A 411 5.82 -19.68 6.65
N SER A 412 6.17 -20.85 6.10
CA SER A 412 7.40 -21.10 5.33
C SER A 412 7.11 -21.70 3.95
N ARG A 413 5.88 -21.54 3.45
CA ARG A 413 5.45 -22.12 2.17
C ARG A 413 5.81 -21.21 1.00
N ALA A 414 6.40 -21.79 -0.04
CA ALA A 414 6.49 -21.19 -1.37
C ALA A 414 5.16 -21.43 -2.10
N VAL A 415 4.15 -20.58 -1.86
CA VAL A 415 2.72 -20.86 -2.14
C VAL A 415 2.44 -21.22 -3.60
N THR A 416 3.13 -20.56 -4.53
CA THR A 416 2.98 -20.80 -5.98
C THR A 416 4.14 -21.57 -6.57
N GLY A 417 5.20 -21.83 -5.80
CA GLY A 417 6.48 -22.34 -6.29
C GLY A 417 7.38 -21.29 -6.97
N TYR A 418 6.91 -20.06 -7.23
CA TYR A 418 7.76 -18.94 -7.67
C TYR A 418 8.13 -18.07 -6.47
N GLY A 419 9.40 -18.11 -6.06
CA GLY A 419 9.88 -17.43 -4.85
C GLY A 419 10.25 -15.96 -5.08
N LEU A 420 9.99 -15.13 -4.06
CA LEU A 420 10.33 -13.71 -3.98
C LEU A 420 11.80 -13.52 -3.65
N ARG A 421 12.49 -12.52 -4.20
CA ARG A 421 13.92 -12.29 -3.90
C ARG A 421 14.25 -10.86 -3.46
N LYS A 422 13.36 -9.90 -3.68
CA LYS A 422 13.60 -8.52 -3.26
C LYS A 422 13.72 -8.46 -1.74
N GLY A 423 14.70 -7.71 -1.24
CA GLY A 423 14.99 -7.64 0.19
C GLY A 423 15.76 -8.83 0.78
N LEU A 424 16.19 -9.79 -0.05
CA LEU A 424 17.04 -10.88 0.41
C LEU A 424 18.49 -10.43 0.62
N SER A 425 18.94 -10.42 1.88
CA SER A 425 20.28 -10.04 2.33
C SER A 425 21.18 -11.25 2.65
N ASP A 426 22.50 -11.07 2.61
CA ASP A 426 23.53 -12.05 3.04
C ASP A 426 24.04 -11.79 4.47
N ASN A 427 23.34 -10.94 5.23
CA ASN A 427 23.55 -10.68 6.66
C ASN A 427 22.65 -11.57 7.52
N TYR A 428 22.79 -12.88 7.39
CA TYR A 428 22.04 -13.83 8.21
C TYR A 428 22.65 -13.96 9.62
N TYR A 429 21.94 -13.48 10.63
CA TYR A 429 22.31 -13.71 12.03
C TYR A 429 22.07 -15.18 12.40
N THR A 430 23.13 -15.91 12.72
CA THR A 430 23.08 -17.35 13.06
C THR A 430 22.41 -17.66 14.40
N GLY A 431 22.00 -16.64 15.18
CA GLY A 431 21.53 -16.80 16.57
C GLY A 431 20.16 -16.18 16.90
N GLY A 432 19.49 -15.51 15.96
CA GLY A 432 18.17 -14.91 16.20
C GLY A 432 17.49 -14.63 14.87
N GLN A 433 16.21 -14.92 14.75
CA GLN A 433 15.43 -14.69 13.52
C GLN A 433 15.23 -13.19 13.20
N THR A 434 15.95 -12.30 13.88
CA THR A 434 15.82 -10.86 13.79
C THR A 434 16.69 -10.28 12.69
N SER A 435 16.23 -9.16 12.15
CA SER A 435 16.78 -8.48 10.98
C SER A 435 16.67 -6.98 11.21
N ILE A 436 17.67 -6.24 10.72
CA ILE A 436 17.76 -4.78 10.87
C ILE A 436 18.01 -4.08 9.52
N GLU A 437 17.86 -4.79 8.40
CA GLU A 437 17.83 -4.15 7.10
C GLU A 437 16.78 -3.02 7.06
N GLY A 438 17.11 -1.89 6.45
CA GLY A 438 16.19 -0.77 6.30
C GLY A 438 14.96 -1.17 5.48
N CYS A 439 13.84 -0.48 5.70
CA CYS A 439 12.65 -0.62 4.85
C CYS A 439 12.51 0.62 3.96
N PRO A 440 12.63 0.52 2.63
CA PRO A 440 12.35 1.64 1.75
C PRO A 440 10.84 1.90 1.70
N ILE A 441 10.46 3.17 1.83
CA ILE A 441 9.04 3.59 1.81
C ILE A 441 8.73 4.30 0.50
N PHE A 442 9.61 5.21 0.09
CA PHE A 442 9.47 5.99 -1.15
C PHE A 442 10.76 5.98 -1.96
N ARG A 443 10.65 5.75 -3.27
CA ARG A 443 11.79 5.79 -4.19
C ARG A 443 11.48 6.53 -5.48
N ALA A 444 12.52 7.11 -6.10
CA ALA A 444 12.39 8.07 -7.20
C ALA A 444 11.80 7.49 -8.50
N ALA A 445 11.96 6.19 -8.78
CA ALA A 445 11.49 5.59 -10.03
C ALA A 445 9.98 5.71 -10.25
N GLU A 446 9.19 5.76 -9.17
CA GLU A 446 7.76 5.95 -9.29
C GLU A 446 7.41 7.30 -9.95
N ALA A 447 8.17 8.37 -9.71
CA ALA A 447 7.93 9.68 -10.35
C ALA A 447 8.01 9.61 -11.88
N TYR A 448 9.00 8.88 -12.41
CA TYR A 448 9.15 8.66 -13.85
C TYR A 448 7.90 7.97 -14.42
N LEU A 449 7.46 6.89 -13.77
CA LEU A 449 6.29 6.13 -14.18
C LEU A 449 4.99 6.94 -14.03
N ASN A 450 4.89 7.77 -12.99
CA ASN A 450 3.74 8.64 -12.77
C ASN A 450 3.59 9.64 -13.93
N TYR A 451 4.70 10.27 -14.35
CA TYR A 451 4.70 11.17 -15.49
C TYR A 451 4.30 10.47 -16.79
N VAL A 452 4.92 9.31 -17.08
CA VAL A 452 4.67 8.55 -18.31
C VAL A 452 3.19 8.17 -18.43
N GLU A 453 2.60 7.67 -17.35
CA GLU A 453 1.19 7.30 -17.33
C GLU A 453 0.28 8.52 -17.43
N ALA A 454 0.56 9.62 -16.72
CA ALA A 454 -0.21 10.85 -16.83
C ALA A 454 -0.22 11.41 -18.26
N SER A 455 0.95 11.43 -18.93
CA SER A 455 1.07 11.84 -20.33
C SER A 455 0.22 10.95 -21.25
N CYS A 456 0.17 9.65 -20.99
CA CYS A 456 -0.63 8.71 -21.76
C CYS A 456 -2.14 8.93 -21.57
N ILE A 457 -2.57 9.13 -20.31
CA ILE A 457 -3.99 9.40 -19.97
C ILE A 457 -4.44 10.71 -20.60
N GLU A 458 -3.64 11.77 -20.52
CA GLU A 458 -3.91 13.08 -21.14
C GLU A 458 -4.18 12.96 -22.65
N ASN A 459 -3.51 12.01 -23.32
CA ASN A 459 -3.65 11.73 -24.74
C ASN A 459 -4.58 10.53 -25.03
N ASN A 460 -5.53 10.24 -24.13
CA ASN A 460 -6.54 9.19 -24.27
C ASN A 460 -5.95 7.79 -24.57
N GLY A 461 -4.75 7.52 -24.07
CA GLY A 461 -4.05 6.25 -24.27
C GLY A 461 -3.41 6.08 -25.65
N THR A 462 -3.42 7.09 -26.52
CA THR A 462 -3.00 6.95 -27.93
C THR A 462 -1.56 7.38 -28.21
N SER A 463 -1.00 8.25 -27.37
CA SER A 463 0.38 8.73 -27.48
C SER A 463 0.93 9.20 -26.13
N ILE A 464 2.22 9.50 -26.09
CA ILE A 464 2.91 10.12 -24.95
C ILE A 464 3.83 11.23 -25.45
N ASP A 465 4.02 12.27 -24.65
CA ASP A 465 4.91 13.38 -25.00
C ASP A 465 6.41 12.97 -25.01
N SER A 466 7.27 13.85 -25.51
CA SER A 466 8.71 13.57 -25.64
C SER A 466 9.43 13.38 -24.30
N LYS A 467 8.96 14.04 -23.24
CA LYS A 467 9.54 13.93 -21.89
C LYS A 467 9.16 12.59 -21.25
N ALA A 468 7.92 12.15 -21.43
CA ALA A 468 7.48 10.81 -21.07
C ALA A 468 8.27 9.73 -21.82
N GLN A 469 8.52 9.88 -23.13
CA GLN A 469 9.37 8.95 -23.89
C GLN A 469 10.79 8.87 -23.30
N ALA A 470 11.40 10.01 -22.97
CA ALA A 470 12.72 10.05 -22.35
C ALA A 470 12.73 9.35 -20.97
N TYR A 471 11.76 9.62 -20.11
CA TYR A 471 11.66 8.97 -18.80
C TYR A 471 11.44 7.45 -18.90
N TRP A 472 10.58 7.00 -19.82
CA TRP A 472 10.38 5.57 -20.03
C TRP A 472 11.66 4.90 -20.54
N ASN A 473 12.40 5.54 -21.45
CA ASN A 473 13.68 5.03 -21.93
C ASN A 473 14.69 4.85 -20.79
N VAL A 474 14.81 5.82 -19.87
CA VAL A 474 15.72 5.69 -18.71
C VAL A 474 15.36 4.47 -17.83
N ILE A 475 14.06 4.24 -17.56
CA ILE A 475 13.59 3.07 -16.82
C ILE A 475 13.96 1.76 -17.55
N ARG A 476 13.81 1.73 -18.87
CA ARG A 476 14.10 0.55 -19.70
C ARG A 476 15.58 0.28 -19.85
N GLU A 477 16.40 1.32 -19.99
CA GLU A 477 17.86 1.22 -20.02
C GLU A 477 18.39 0.65 -18.71
N ARG A 478 17.87 1.09 -17.55
CA ARG A 478 18.17 0.46 -16.27
C ARG A 478 17.73 -1.01 -16.29
N ALA A 479 16.55 -1.35 -16.80
CA ALA A 479 16.08 -2.73 -16.90
C ALA A 479 16.82 -3.59 -17.96
N LYS A 480 17.78 -3.02 -18.69
CA LYS A 480 18.53 -3.67 -19.78
C LYS A 480 17.62 -4.15 -20.92
N LEU A 481 16.57 -3.39 -21.19
CA LEU A 481 15.63 -3.63 -22.27
C LEU A 481 15.89 -2.70 -23.46
N PRO A 482 15.57 -3.13 -24.70
CA PRO A 482 15.62 -2.24 -25.85
C PRO A 482 14.47 -1.22 -25.82
N ASP A 483 14.44 -0.33 -26.82
CA ASP A 483 13.39 0.66 -27.04
C ASP A 483 11.97 0.06 -26.85
N TYR A 484 11.08 0.81 -26.20
CA TYR A 484 9.73 0.35 -25.87
C TYR A 484 8.89 -0.03 -27.10
N LYS A 485 9.21 0.50 -28.29
CA LYS A 485 8.53 0.15 -29.55
C LYS A 485 8.69 -1.32 -29.91
N VAL A 486 9.84 -1.94 -29.58
CA VAL A 486 10.04 -3.39 -29.78
C VAL A 486 8.97 -4.19 -29.03
N THR A 487 8.69 -3.80 -27.78
CA THR A 487 7.63 -4.41 -26.98
C THR A 487 6.25 -4.06 -27.52
N LEU A 488 6.02 -2.80 -27.87
CA LEU A 488 4.73 -2.30 -28.34
C LEU A 488 4.27 -3.01 -29.61
N ASP A 489 5.15 -3.13 -30.59
CA ASP A 489 4.87 -3.74 -31.90
C ASP A 489 4.55 -5.23 -31.77
N ALA A 490 5.24 -5.93 -30.84
CA ALA A 490 5.07 -7.35 -30.61
C ALA A 490 3.91 -7.71 -29.66
N THR A 491 3.36 -6.73 -28.93
CA THR A 491 2.30 -6.98 -27.95
C THR A 491 0.98 -7.29 -28.62
N ASP A 492 0.34 -8.37 -28.19
CA ASP A 492 -0.99 -8.83 -28.57
C ASP A 492 -1.84 -8.97 -27.30
N LEU A 493 -2.74 -8.00 -27.08
CA LEU A 493 -3.56 -7.93 -25.87
C LEU A 493 -4.46 -9.16 -25.66
N SER A 494 -4.77 -9.92 -26.73
CA SER A 494 -5.55 -11.16 -26.60
C SER A 494 -4.77 -12.31 -25.97
N LYS A 495 -3.43 -12.21 -25.93
CA LYS A 495 -2.53 -13.18 -25.31
C LYS A 495 -2.04 -12.75 -23.93
N GLU A 496 -2.43 -11.57 -23.48
CA GLU A 496 -2.09 -11.05 -22.16
C GLU A 496 -3.10 -11.52 -21.12
N SER A 497 -2.62 -12.19 -20.08
CA SER A 497 -3.45 -12.66 -18.97
C SER A 497 -3.55 -11.64 -17.83
N ASP A 498 -2.77 -10.55 -17.89
CA ASP A 498 -2.71 -9.44 -16.94
C ASP A 498 -4.06 -8.69 -16.84
N TRP A 499 -4.54 -8.46 -15.61
CA TRP A 499 -5.79 -7.72 -15.41
C TRP A 499 -5.73 -6.25 -15.86
N GLY A 500 -4.53 -5.65 -15.84
CA GLY A 500 -4.24 -4.29 -16.32
C GLY A 500 -4.43 -4.09 -17.82
N VAL A 501 -4.71 -5.15 -18.59
CA VAL A 501 -5.17 -5.08 -19.99
C VAL A 501 -6.54 -4.41 -20.09
N TYR A 502 -7.33 -4.39 -19.01
CA TYR A 502 -8.70 -3.92 -19.04
C TYR A 502 -8.89 -2.59 -18.30
N SER A 503 -9.89 -1.84 -18.76
CA SER A 503 -10.56 -0.77 -18.01
C SER A 503 -12.04 -0.85 -18.34
N ALA A 504 -12.90 -0.89 -17.31
CA ALA A 504 -14.35 -1.02 -17.47
C ALA A 504 -14.78 -2.22 -18.33
N GLY A 505 -14.08 -3.35 -18.20
CA GLY A 505 -14.33 -4.57 -18.97
C GLY A 505 -13.93 -4.52 -20.45
N GLN A 506 -13.27 -3.44 -20.90
CA GLN A 506 -12.77 -3.28 -22.28
C GLN A 506 -11.24 -3.31 -22.30
N GLN A 507 -10.66 -3.88 -23.36
CA GLN A 507 -9.20 -3.83 -23.54
C GLN A 507 -8.76 -2.39 -23.80
N VAL A 508 -7.68 -1.97 -23.12
CA VAL A 508 -7.06 -0.66 -23.34
C VAL A 508 -6.19 -0.65 -24.60
N SER A 509 -5.60 0.50 -24.95
CA SER A 509 -4.62 0.55 -26.04
C SER A 509 -3.35 -0.26 -25.70
N LYS A 510 -2.65 -0.76 -26.72
CA LYS A 510 -1.36 -1.44 -26.52
C LYS A 510 -0.35 -0.55 -25.80
N LEU A 511 -0.34 0.74 -26.11
CA LEU A 511 0.55 1.72 -25.49
C LEU A 511 0.29 1.84 -23.98
N LEU A 512 -0.98 2.05 -23.60
CA LEU A 512 -1.36 2.17 -22.20
C LEU A 512 -1.05 0.87 -21.45
N TYR A 513 -1.37 -0.30 -22.02
CA TYR A 513 -1.03 -1.56 -21.39
C TYR A 513 0.49 -1.75 -21.21
N CYS A 514 1.31 -1.40 -22.20
CA CYS A 514 2.77 -1.50 -22.07
C CYS A 514 3.32 -0.59 -20.96
N ILE A 515 2.73 0.59 -20.74
CA ILE A 515 3.07 1.48 -19.62
C ILE A 515 2.65 0.86 -18.27
N ARG A 516 1.43 0.29 -18.20
CA ARG A 516 0.96 -0.43 -17.01
C ARG A 516 1.83 -1.64 -16.68
N ARG A 517 2.28 -2.39 -17.69
CA ARG A 517 3.27 -3.47 -17.57
C ARG A 517 4.59 -2.94 -17.01
N GLU A 518 5.13 -1.86 -17.58
CA GLU A 518 6.40 -1.29 -17.11
C GLU A 518 6.30 -0.90 -15.62
N ARG A 519 5.20 -0.25 -15.22
CA ARG A 519 4.92 0.08 -13.82
C ARG A 519 4.88 -1.17 -12.93
N ARG A 520 4.17 -2.21 -13.37
CA ARG A 520 4.01 -3.49 -12.66
C ARG A 520 5.33 -4.24 -12.49
N CYS A 521 6.20 -4.22 -13.50
CA CYS A 521 7.50 -4.89 -13.48
C CYS A 521 8.57 -4.08 -12.75
N GLU A 522 8.47 -2.76 -12.74
CA GLU A 522 9.43 -1.91 -12.04
C GLU A 522 9.18 -1.89 -10.52
N LEU A 523 7.92 -1.81 -10.09
CA LEU A 523 7.50 -1.67 -8.68
C LEU A 523 7.18 -3.01 -8.01
N VAL A 524 7.94 -4.06 -8.34
CA VAL A 524 7.80 -5.43 -7.80
C VAL A 524 7.79 -5.42 -6.26
N GLU A 525 6.82 -6.08 -5.63
CA GLU A 525 6.73 -6.26 -4.15
C GLU A 525 6.60 -4.94 -3.36
N GLU A 526 6.21 -3.84 -3.99
CA GLU A 526 6.08 -2.52 -3.33
C GLU A 526 4.64 -2.14 -2.97
N GLY A 527 3.68 -3.06 -3.08
CA GLY A 527 2.30 -2.89 -2.59
C GLY A 527 1.40 -1.99 -3.44
N PHE A 528 1.80 -1.68 -4.67
CA PHE A 528 1.03 -0.80 -5.56
C PHE A 528 -0.11 -1.51 -6.31
N ARG A 529 -0.06 -2.84 -6.44
CA ARG A 529 -0.85 -3.52 -7.47
C ARG A 529 -2.36 -3.36 -7.30
N MET A 530 -2.88 -3.52 -6.08
CA MET A 530 -4.31 -3.36 -5.81
C MET A 530 -4.76 -1.90 -6.01
N MET A 531 -3.94 -0.93 -5.62
CA MET A 531 -4.21 0.49 -5.83
C MET A 531 -4.31 0.80 -7.34
N ASP A 532 -3.37 0.29 -8.12
CA ASP A 532 -3.34 0.45 -9.58
C ASP A 532 -4.56 -0.19 -10.26
N LEU A 533 -4.89 -1.44 -9.93
CA LEU A 533 -6.05 -2.14 -10.47
C LEU A 533 -7.37 -1.40 -10.18
N LYS A 534 -7.52 -0.83 -8.98
CA LYS A 534 -8.71 -0.06 -8.59
C LYS A 534 -8.83 1.24 -9.37
N ARG A 535 -7.78 2.07 -9.43
CA ARG A 535 -7.81 3.35 -10.16
C ARG A 535 -7.90 3.16 -11.67
N TRP A 536 -7.50 2.01 -12.21
CA TRP A 536 -7.66 1.64 -13.62
C TRP A 536 -9.03 1.07 -13.96
N ARG A 537 -9.87 0.77 -12.95
CA ARG A 537 -11.11 0.00 -13.12
C ARG A 537 -10.87 -1.31 -13.87
N ALA A 538 -9.82 -2.01 -13.46
CA ALA A 538 -9.31 -3.20 -14.13
C ALA A 538 -9.83 -4.51 -13.50
N LEU A 539 -10.90 -4.47 -12.71
CA LEU A 539 -11.38 -5.63 -11.96
C LEU A 539 -12.78 -6.10 -12.40
N ASP A 540 -13.51 -5.32 -13.21
CA ASP A 540 -14.88 -5.61 -13.66
C ASP A 540 -15.01 -6.97 -14.36
N GLN A 541 -13.95 -7.41 -15.05
CA GLN A 541 -13.88 -8.65 -15.81
C GLN A 541 -13.44 -9.87 -14.98
N VAL A 542 -13.01 -9.69 -13.73
CA VAL A 542 -12.47 -10.77 -12.90
C VAL A 542 -13.61 -11.65 -12.39
N LYS A 543 -13.78 -12.81 -13.03
CA LYS A 543 -14.78 -13.83 -12.69
C LYS A 543 -14.17 -15.21 -12.79
N ASN A 544 -14.38 -16.03 -11.77
CA ASN A 544 -13.86 -17.39 -11.66
C ASN A 544 -12.35 -17.51 -12.00
N TYR A 545 -11.56 -16.48 -11.67
CA TYR A 545 -10.15 -16.44 -12.05
C TYR A 545 -9.34 -17.42 -11.19
N GLN A 546 -8.66 -18.34 -11.84
CA GLN A 546 -7.84 -19.36 -11.18
C GLN A 546 -6.42 -18.83 -11.00
N VAL A 547 -6.00 -18.69 -9.74
CA VAL A 547 -4.61 -18.35 -9.43
C VAL A 547 -3.74 -19.58 -9.71
N GLU A 548 -2.71 -19.39 -10.51
CA GLU A 548 -1.77 -20.44 -10.92
C GLU A 548 -0.35 -20.11 -10.50
N GLY A 549 0.43 -21.15 -10.19
CA GLY A 549 1.85 -21.11 -9.90
C GLY A 549 2.68 -21.87 -10.94
N VAL A 550 3.73 -22.54 -10.49
CA VAL A 550 4.61 -23.36 -11.33
C VAL A 550 3.83 -24.43 -12.10
N ASN A 551 4.32 -24.79 -13.29
CA ASN A 551 3.96 -26.05 -13.93
C ASN A 551 4.43 -27.17 -12.98
N LEU A 552 3.49 -27.83 -12.30
CA LEU A 552 3.77 -28.87 -11.31
C LEU A 552 3.75 -30.26 -11.94
N TRP A 553 2.82 -30.50 -12.86
CA TRP A 553 2.49 -31.85 -13.32
C TRP A 553 3.14 -32.25 -14.64
N GLU A 554 3.64 -31.30 -15.43
CA GLU A 554 4.36 -31.54 -16.70
C GLU A 554 5.79 -30.96 -16.67
N SER A 555 6.38 -30.87 -15.49
CA SER A 555 7.75 -30.39 -15.25
C SER A 555 8.57 -31.40 -14.46
N ASP A 556 9.82 -31.04 -14.19
CA ASP A 556 10.71 -31.74 -13.26
C ASP A 556 10.16 -31.81 -11.81
N LEU A 557 9.23 -30.92 -11.44
CA LEU A 557 8.69 -30.84 -10.09
C LEU A 557 7.79 -32.01 -9.71
N LYS A 558 7.10 -32.66 -10.67
CA LYS A 558 6.17 -33.77 -10.39
C LYS A 558 6.85 -34.89 -9.60
N ASP A 559 8.11 -35.16 -9.91
CA ASP A 559 8.91 -36.24 -9.32
C ASP A 559 9.96 -35.74 -8.32
N ALA A 560 10.00 -34.44 -8.05
CA ALA A 560 10.97 -33.83 -7.15
C ALA A 560 10.60 -34.02 -5.66
N TYR A 561 9.33 -34.15 -5.33
CA TYR A 561 8.86 -34.25 -3.94
C TYR A 561 8.84 -35.70 -3.46
N LYS A 562 9.99 -36.23 -3.05
CA LYS A 562 10.11 -37.61 -2.54
C LYS A 562 10.55 -37.63 -1.08
N ASP A 563 9.96 -38.54 -0.33
CA ASP A 563 10.41 -38.89 1.00
C ASP A 563 11.83 -39.47 0.94
N ALA A 564 12.74 -38.97 1.78
CA ALA A 564 14.16 -39.32 1.69
C ALA A 564 14.43 -40.80 2.03
N ASP A 565 13.62 -41.40 2.91
CA ASP A 565 13.83 -42.77 3.39
C ASP A 565 13.13 -43.80 2.50
N THR A 566 11.90 -43.49 2.06
CA THR A 566 11.05 -44.43 1.32
C THR A 566 11.04 -44.21 -0.19
N GLY A 567 11.49 -43.04 -0.67
CA GLY A 567 11.42 -42.63 -2.07
C GLY A 567 9.99 -42.37 -2.58
N LYS A 568 8.99 -42.44 -1.70
CA LYS A 568 7.58 -42.24 -2.05
C LYS A 568 7.33 -40.78 -2.41
N ASN A 569 6.53 -40.55 -3.45
CA ASN A 569 6.08 -39.19 -3.80
C ASN A 569 5.21 -38.61 -2.67
N LEU A 570 5.55 -37.41 -2.21
CA LEU A 570 4.89 -36.66 -1.15
C LEU A 570 3.71 -35.83 -1.65
N LEU A 571 3.56 -35.66 -2.97
CA LEU A 571 2.39 -35.01 -3.56
C LEU A 571 1.16 -35.89 -3.38
N ILE A 572 0.14 -35.34 -2.75
CA ILE A 572 -1.18 -35.96 -2.57
C ILE A 572 -2.20 -35.06 -3.29
N PRO A 573 -2.59 -35.42 -4.53
CA PRO A 573 -3.53 -34.64 -5.33
C PRO A 573 -4.90 -34.50 -4.66
N GLN A 574 -5.55 -33.36 -4.91
CA GLN A 574 -6.97 -33.15 -4.61
C GLN A 574 -7.82 -34.34 -5.08
N GLY A 575 -8.74 -34.79 -4.22
CA GLY A 575 -9.59 -35.97 -4.45
C GLY A 575 -9.07 -37.25 -3.79
N GLN A 576 -7.83 -37.26 -3.29
CA GLN A 576 -7.30 -38.33 -2.44
C GLN A 576 -7.47 -38.01 -0.94
N GLU A 577 -7.15 -38.97 -0.08
CA GLU A 577 -7.16 -38.79 1.38
C GLU A 577 -6.02 -37.85 1.81
N ASN A 578 -6.33 -36.80 2.57
CA ASN A 578 -5.39 -35.76 3.04
C ASN A 578 -4.62 -35.05 1.90
N PRO A 579 -5.33 -34.42 0.93
CA PRO A 579 -4.67 -33.79 -0.20
C PRO A 579 -3.86 -32.57 0.23
N ASN A 580 -2.71 -32.36 -0.42
CA ASN A 580 -1.79 -31.25 -0.15
C ASN A 580 -1.47 -30.39 -1.39
N VAL A 581 -1.93 -30.79 -2.58
CA VAL A 581 -1.80 -30.03 -3.84
C VAL A 581 -3.05 -30.15 -4.73
N SER A 582 -3.25 -29.21 -5.65
CA SER A 582 -4.29 -29.31 -6.68
C SER A 582 -4.05 -30.46 -7.63
N SER A 583 -5.07 -31.21 -8.03
CA SER A 583 -4.90 -32.36 -8.94
C SER A 583 -4.75 -31.95 -10.40
N TYR A 584 -4.12 -32.78 -11.22
CA TYR A 584 -4.01 -32.55 -12.67
C TYR A 584 -5.39 -32.39 -13.34
N ALA A 585 -6.39 -33.15 -12.88
CA ALA A 585 -7.76 -33.07 -13.42
C ALA A 585 -8.41 -31.69 -13.19
N GLU A 586 -8.16 -31.06 -12.03
CA GLU A 586 -8.73 -29.74 -11.69
C GLU A 586 -7.88 -28.58 -12.23
N SER A 587 -6.55 -28.74 -12.22
CA SER A 587 -5.59 -27.65 -12.44
C SER A 587 -4.80 -27.72 -13.75
N GLY A 588 -5.01 -28.76 -14.56
CA GLY A 588 -4.15 -29.03 -15.71
C GLY A 588 -2.72 -29.24 -15.26
N LYS A 589 -1.75 -28.64 -15.96
CA LYS A 589 -0.34 -28.79 -15.61
C LYS A 589 0.14 -27.90 -14.45
N TYR A 590 -0.62 -26.89 -14.04
CA TYR A 590 -0.18 -25.87 -13.08
C TYR A 590 -0.59 -26.19 -11.64
N LEU A 591 0.22 -25.75 -10.67
CA LEU A 591 -0.21 -25.68 -9.28
C LEU A 591 -1.28 -24.58 -9.11
N ARG A 592 -2.39 -24.91 -8.45
CA ARG A 592 -3.42 -23.94 -8.04
C ARG A 592 -3.57 -23.95 -6.52
N PRO A 593 -3.01 -22.95 -5.81
CA PRO A 593 -2.90 -22.97 -4.34
C PRO A 593 -4.26 -23.05 -3.62
N TYR A 594 -5.34 -22.60 -4.26
CA TYR A 594 -6.69 -22.61 -3.68
C TYR A 594 -7.56 -23.80 -4.08
N GLN A 595 -7.02 -24.77 -4.82
CA GLN A 595 -7.74 -25.99 -5.24
C GLN A 595 -7.21 -27.27 -4.57
N ILE A 596 -6.65 -27.16 -3.36
CA ILE A 596 -6.12 -28.32 -2.60
C ILE A 596 -7.27 -29.17 -2.02
N VAL A 597 -8.27 -28.54 -1.41
CA VAL A 597 -9.46 -29.18 -0.83
C VAL A 597 -10.70 -28.52 -1.40
N LYS A 598 -11.68 -29.32 -1.85
CA LYS A 598 -12.95 -28.82 -2.41
C LYS A 598 -14.03 -28.60 -1.36
N THR A 599 -14.12 -29.50 -0.38
CA THR A 599 -15.12 -29.44 0.69
C THR A 599 -14.97 -28.16 1.49
N ASN A 600 -16.07 -27.41 1.66
CA ASN A 600 -16.11 -26.14 2.40
C ASN A 600 -15.14 -25.06 1.92
N ASN A 601 -14.71 -25.12 0.65
CA ASN A 601 -13.82 -24.14 0.06
C ASN A 601 -14.57 -23.18 -0.87
N ILE A 602 -14.91 -22.00 -0.36
CA ILE A 602 -15.69 -20.99 -1.07
C ILE A 602 -14.91 -20.31 -2.21
N ILE A 603 -13.59 -20.40 -2.22
CA ILE A 603 -12.73 -19.83 -3.27
C ILE A 603 -12.31 -20.88 -4.31
N PHE A 604 -12.78 -22.14 -4.20
CA PHE A 604 -12.37 -23.24 -5.08
C PHE A 604 -12.59 -22.95 -6.56
N ASN A 605 -13.65 -22.18 -6.89
CA ASN A 605 -13.98 -21.78 -8.25
C ASN A 605 -13.25 -20.51 -8.72
N GLY A 606 -12.31 -20.00 -7.93
CA GLY A 606 -11.47 -18.86 -8.26
C GLY A 606 -12.01 -17.53 -7.77
N TYR A 607 -11.26 -16.47 -8.05
CA TYR A 607 -11.53 -15.12 -7.62
C TYR A 607 -12.70 -14.51 -8.42
N ASN A 608 -13.60 -13.85 -7.71
CA ASN A 608 -14.72 -13.11 -8.27
C ASN A 608 -14.74 -11.69 -7.68
N TRP A 609 -14.78 -10.68 -8.55
CA TRP A 609 -14.86 -9.29 -8.12
C TRP A 609 -16.30 -8.82 -8.02
N CYS A 610 -16.63 -8.12 -6.92
CA CYS A 610 -17.88 -7.41 -6.75
C CYS A 610 -17.64 -5.91 -6.97
N ASP A 611 -18.52 -5.25 -7.71
CA ASP A 611 -18.38 -3.84 -8.07
C ASP A 611 -18.30 -2.92 -6.82
N ALA A 612 -19.03 -3.26 -5.75
CA ALA A 612 -18.94 -2.53 -4.48
C ALA A 612 -17.51 -2.50 -3.89
N HIS A 613 -16.68 -3.52 -4.17
CA HIS A 613 -15.35 -3.70 -3.56
C HIS A 613 -14.28 -2.72 -4.06
N TYR A 614 -14.60 -1.87 -5.05
CA TYR A 614 -13.72 -0.74 -5.41
C TYR A 614 -13.51 0.21 -4.22
N LEU A 615 -14.55 0.42 -3.40
CA LEU A 615 -14.50 1.20 -2.16
C LEU A 615 -14.89 0.33 -0.97
N SER A 616 -14.50 0.72 0.24
CA SER A 616 -14.78 -0.02 1.47
C SER A 616 -16.11 0.44 2.10
N PRO A 617 -16.82 -0.43 2.84
CA PRO A 617 -18.02 -0.02 3.56
C PRO A 617 -17.67 0.82 4.80
N ILE A 618 -18.58 1.72 5.16
CA ILE A 618 -18.58 2.45 6.43
C ILE A 618 -19.39 1.64 7.46
N ALA A 619 -18.89 1.53 8.70
CA ALA A 619 -19.60 0.81 9.76
C ALA A 619 -20.93 1.48 10.15
N LEU A 620 -21.93 0.68 10.53
CA LEU A 620 -23.30 1.15 10.79
C LEU A 620 -23.40 2.12 11.97
N THR A 621 -22.50 2.00 12.96
CA THR A 621 -22.45 2.91 14.11
C THR A 621 -22.31 4.37 13.71
N HIS A 622 -21.54 4.68 12.66
CA HIS A 622 -21.33 6.06 12.19
C HIS A 622 -22.60 6.66 11.59
N PHE A 623 -23.41 5.85 10.91
CA PHE A 623 -24.72 6.28 10.42
C PHE A 623 -25.67 6.55 11.58
N ARG A 624 -25.68 5.67 12.59
CA ARG A 624 -26.56 5.78 13.75
C ARG A 624 -26.30 7.04 14.58
N ILE A 625 -25.03 7.40 14.77
CA ILE A 625 -24.61 8.58 15.54
C ILE A 625 -24.98 9.89 14.81
N THR A 626 -24.98 9.86 13.48
CA THR A 626 -25.22 11.03 12.63
C THR A 626 -26.65 11.13 12.07
N ALA A 627 -27.52 10.19 12.45
CA ALA A 627 -28.93 10.16 12.07
C ALA A 627 -29.77 11.10 12.93
N THR A 628 -30.77 11.73 12.31
CA THR A 628 -31.81 12.47 13.06
C THR A 628 -32.74 11.50 13.78
N ASN A 629 -32.91 10.28 13.25
CA ASN A 629 -33.55 9.15 13.92
C ASN A 629 -32.60 7.93 13.96
N PRO A 630 -32.04 7.55 15.13
CA PRO A 630 -31.12 6.42 15.26
C PRO A 630 -31.68 5.05 14.83
N ASP A 631 -33.01 4.90 14.76
CA ASP A 631 -33.66 3.67 14.28
C ASP A 631 -33.86 3.65 12.75
N ASP A 632 -33.62 4.77 12.08
CA ASP A 632 -33.67 4.91 10.63
C ASP A 632 -32.36 5.51 10.11
N LEU A 633 -31.40 4.64 9.78
CA LEU A 633 -30.07 5.02 9.28
C LEU A 633 -30.11 5.82 7.97
N SER A 634 -31.22 5.79 7.23
CA SER A 634 -31.37 6.60 6.01
C SER A 634 -31.50 8.10 6.30
N THR A 635 -31.78 8.46 7.56
CA THR A 635 -31.83 9.86 8.04
C THR A 635 -30.46 10.42 8.44
N SER A 636 -29.40 9.62 8.31
CA SER A 636 -28.02 10.06 8.50
C SER A 636 -27.62 11.13 7.48
N VAL A 637 -26.79 12.08 7.92
CA VAL A 637 -26.16 13.07 7.03
C VAL A 637 -25.03 12.46 6.19
N ILE A 638 -24.55 11.26 6.54
CA ILE A 638 -23.60 10.49 5.74
C ILE A 638 -24.32 9.40 4.95
N TYR A 639 -23.73 9.00 3.83
CA TYR A 639 -24.23 7.96 2.95
C TYR A 639 -23.20 6.84 2.80
N GLN A 640 -23.67 5.64 2.50
CA GLN A 640 -22.84 4.48 2.28
C GLN A 640 -22.19 4.54 0.88
N ASN A 641 -21.03 3.88 0.73
CA ASN A 641 -20.41 3.72 -0.59
C ASN A 641 -21.26 2.88 -1.54
N PRO A 642 -21.18 3.11 -2.86
CA PRO A 642 -22.04 2.44 -3.81
C PRO A 642 -21.95 0.91 -3.75
N GLY A 643 -23.11 0.26 -3.84
CA GLY A 643 -23.27 -1.19 -3.76
C GLY A 643 -23.25 -1.79 -2.34
N TRP A 644 -22.89 -1.03 -1.32
CA TRP A 644 -22.88 -1.51 0.07
C TRP A 644 -24.23 -1.26 0.78
N PRO A 645 -24.74 -2.22 1.56
CA PRO A 645 -26.01 -2.05 2.27
C PRO A 645 -25.86 -1.26 3.58
N LEU A 646 -26.99 -0.76 4.10
CA LEU A 646 -27.12 -0.26 5.48
C LEU A 646 -27.55 -1.37 6.46
N THR A 647 -26.98 -2.56 6.29
CA THR A 647 -27.21 -3.74 7.14
C THR A 647 -25.89 -4.49 7.30
N PRO A 648 -25.70 -5.33 8.35
CA PRO A 648 -24.44 -6.05 8.59
C PRO A 648 -24.30 -7.26 7.65
N SER A 649 -24.28 -7.00 6.34
CA SER A 649 -24.20 -8.00 5.28
C SER A 649 -23.18 -7.58 4.21
N GLY A 650 -22.78 -8.52 3.36
CA GLY A 650 -21.84 -8.25 2.26
C GLY A 650 -22.55 -7.82 0.99
N ALA A 651 -21.85 -7.06 0.16
CA ALA A 651 -22.31 -6.76 -1.20
C ALA A 651 -22.29 -8.04 -2.05
N LYS A 652 -23.30 -8.23 -2.91
CA LYS A 652 -23.46 -9.44 -3.74
C LYS A 652 -23.12 -9.19 -5.19
#